data_AF-A0AAC9SMF5-F1
#
_entry.id   AF-A0AAC9SMF5-F1
#
_cell.length_a   1.000
_cell.length_b   1.000
_cell.length_c   1.000
_cell.angle_alpha   90.00
_cell.angle_beta   90.00
_cell.angle_gamma   90.00
#
_symmetry.space_group_name_H-M   'P 1'
#
loop_
_entity.id
_entity.type
_entity.pdbx_description
1 polymer ?
#
loop_
_entity_poly.entity_id
_entity_poly.type
_entity_poly.pdbx_seq_one_letter_code
_entity_poly.pdbx_strand_id
1 'polypeptide(L)'
;MGLTTSFLLVPLIGWLTEGRYYLARSPLSLQNEKKHCVCVVCQNTFEQEDIAFCPVYTGFICSLCCTLDSRCHDACKPETTRLTGQIKKVAYSFLPRSLAFHISGVIGRYFLIFSALLFCAGIILYALYQNIVKFPHISSYQLSIIFWKTFFLLSAPLTVIAWFLVLSQRSYRAAENENRFQTRLLMKEIRAHKRTDQELKKAKERAEAANLSKSRFMVGVSHEIRTPLNSIMGYAYLLENKMLAPEKQNEGLKVIQRSAEHLSGLIEGLFDISKIEAGRLDILHDKINFQEFLKHLTGMLRFQVNNKKLVFIEDIPENLPEYVMTDQRRLRQILINLLSNAIKFTPSGSVSFSVRWNMEIATFEIRDTGIGIPDSDIERIQEPFQRSSHPDSHRIQGTGLGLTITRLLVQILGGEFTIKSTVGQGTTCRVRLMLSQTESKENPPSTCNILVHEGSRRPTVFVIDDDSVHRGMINDILEPFGFLIYSAGSGQECLEIAQHMHIDIFLIDINMPGMNGWELARHLRKSINHNSTILVISADEQTSLGNNREELCNSILSKPVSIPDLLLLIGQTLNNLTLTQNSSKESHVLHKTLHEKDLSELRRLSRIGHVAGIVRLLDKIDDSDSEDIQLIRDMANQSQIHKLQNFLDSYEERS
;
A
#
# COMPACT_ATOMS: atom_id res chain seq x y z
N MET A 1 82.11 21.54 9.18
CA MET A 1 81.70 22.92 9.53
C MET A 1 80.19 23.10 9.52
N GLY A 2 79.48 22.99 8.38
CA GLY A 2 78.02 23.21 8.35
C GLY A 2 77.19 22.31 9.28
N LEU A 3 77.47 21.00 9.27
CA LEU A 3 76.81 20.01 10.12
C LEU A 3 77.06 20.25 11.61
N THR A 4 78.32 20.53 11.96
CA THR A 4 78.73 20.82 13.34
C THR A 4 78.14 22.14 13.84
N THR A 5 78.05 23.17 13.00
CA THR A 5 77.36 24.42 13.35
C THR A 5 75.87 24.20 13.56
N SER A 6 75.19 23.40 12.74
CA SER A 6 73.77 23.10 12.92
C SER A 6 73.51 22.34 14.22
N PHE A 7 74.33 21.34 14.54
CA PHE A 7 74.20 20.56 15.78
C PHE A 7 74.40 21.39 17.05
N LEU A 8 75.21 22.45 17.00
CA LEU A 8 75.42 23.36 18.13
C LEU A 8 74.37 24.47 18.18
N LEU A 9 74.06 25.09 17.03
CA LEU A 9 73.15 26.24 16.96
C LEU A 9 71.69 25.85 17.16
N VAL A 10 71.22 24.72 16.66
CA VAL A 10 69.81 24.30 16.80
C VAL A 10 69.38 24.17 18.27
N PRO A 11 70.08 23.42 19.14
CA PRO A 11 69.72 23.34 20.56
C PRO A 11 69.95 24.66 21.29
N LEU A 12 70.99 25.43 20.94
CA LEU A 12 71.22 26.76 21.52
C LEU A 12 70.08 27.73 21.21
N ILE A 13 69.62 27.77 19.96
CA ILE A 13 68.49 28.60 19.52
C ILE A 13 67.19 28.10 20.17
N GLY A 14 66.98 26.78 20.23
CA GLY A 14 65.83 26.18 20.92
C GLY A 14 65.75 26.59 22.39
N TRP A 15 66.88 26.56 23.08
CA TRP A 15 67.02 26.99 24.47
C TRP A 15 66.79 28.51 24.63
N LEU A 16 67.44 29.33 23.80
CA LEU A 16 67.29 30.80 23.83
C LEU A 16 65.87 31.27 23.51
N THR A 17 65.13 30.52 22.69
CA THR A 17 63.79 30.90 22.23
C THR A 17 62.66 30.23 23.00
N GLU A 18 62.96 29.35 23.95
CA GLU A 18 61.98 28.54 24.70
C GLU A 18 60.96 27.83 23.77
N GLY A 19 61.36 27.49 22.54
CA GLY A 19 60.46 26.89 21.54
C GLY A 19 59.35 27.81 20.99
N ARG A 20 59.33 29.11 21.35
CA ARG A 20 58.27 30.08 21.00
C ARG A 20 57.99 30.22 19.50
N TYR A 21 58.98 29.95 18.65
CA TYR A 21 58.86 30.09 17.19
C TYR A 21 58.77 28.74 16.45
N TYR A 22 58.86 27.62 17.16
CA TYR A 22 58.86 26.26 16.58
C TYR A 22 57.45 25.64 16.55
N LEU A 23 56.59 26.00 17.52
CA LEU A 23 55.23 25.48 17.60
C LEU A 23 54.36 26.08 16.49
N ALA A 24 53.98 25.24 15.51
CA ALA A 24 53.10 25.65 14.43
C ALA A 24 51.64 25.84 14.88
N ARG A 25 51.22 25.20 15.97
CA ARG A 25 49.86 25.22 16.50
C ARG A 25 49.89 24.87 17.98
N SER A 26 48.93 25.36 18.75
CA SER A 26 48.65 24.78 20.06
C SER A 26 48.13 23.35 19.85
N PRO A 27 48.54 22.37 20.68
CA PRO A 27 47.87 21.08 20.69
C PRO A 27 46.37 21.32 20.90
N LEU A 28 45.51 20.60 20.19
CA LEU A 28 44.08 20.64 20.48
C LEU A 28 43.90 20.14 21.91
N SER A 29 43.75 21.07 22.86
CA SER A 29 43.09 20.75 24.12
C SER A 29 41.65 20.48 23.74
N LEU A 30 41.19 19.22 23.81
CA LEU A 30 39.76 18.94 23.87
C LEU A 30 39.45 17.51 24.32
N GLN A 31 38.62 17.49 25.35
CA GLN A 31 37.67 16.47 25.75
C GLN A 31 36.89 15.92 24.54
N ASN A 32 37.19 14.71 24.07
CA ASN A 32 36.21 13.77 23.47
C ASN A 32 36.85 12.43 23.03
N GLU A 33 36.11 11.35 23.25
CA GLU A 33 36.48 9.92 23.27
C GLU A 33 36.88 9.25 21.92
N LYS A 34 37.19 10.01 20.85
CA LYS A 34 37.46 9.39 19.53
C LYS A 34 38.95 9.05 19.35
N LYS A 35 39.30 7.77 19.57
CA LYS A 35 40.67 7.24 19.36
C LYS A 35 41.20 7.33 17.92
N HIS A 36 40.32 7.35 16.92
CA HIS A 36 40.70 7.35 15.49
C HIS A 36 40.03 8.48 14.71
N CYS A 37 40.80 9.12 13.84
CA CYS A 37 40.38 10.23 12.99
C CYS A 37 40.73 9.96 11.53
N VAL A 38 39.98 10.53 10.58
CA VAL A 38 40.20 10.33 9.14
C VAL A 38 40.87 11.56 8.53
N CYS A 39 41.94 11.33 7.76
CA CYS A 39 42.59 12.40 6.99
C CYS A 39 41.70 12.86 5.83
N VAL A 40 41.39 14.16 5.74
CA VAL A 40 40.53 14.73 4.68
C VAL A 40 41.14 14.59 3.28
N VAL A 41 42.46 14.42 3.18
CA VAL A 41 43.17 14.34 1.89
C VAL A 41 43.28 12.90 1.39
N CYS A 42 43.90 12.00 2.16
CA CYS A 42 44.11 10.61 1.74
C CYS A 42 43.00 9.64 2.18
N GLN A 43 42.05 10.09 3.00
CA GLN A 43 40.93 9.29 3.53
C GLN A 43 41.31 8.08 4.39
N ASN A 44 42.59 7.90 4.71
CA ASN A 44 43.04 6.90 5.68
C ASN A 44 42.71 7.33 7.12
N THR A 45 42.47 6.33 7.96
CA THR A 45 42.32 6.45 9.42
C THR A 45 43.67 6.50 10.10
N PHE A 46 43.82 7.42 11.05
CA PHE A 46 45.01 7.60 11.89
C PHE A 46 44.60 7.72 13.35
N GLU A 47 45.54 7.40 14.23
CA GLU A 47 45.42 7.74 15.65
C GLU A 47 45.43 9.26 15.83
N GLN A 48 44.79 9.73 16.90
CA GLN A 48 44.66 11.16 17.18
C GLN A 48 46.02 11.86 17.33
N GLU A 49 47.05 11.13 17.77
CA GLU A 49 48.41 11.65 17.98
C GLU A 49 49.15 11.92 16.65
N ASP A 50 48.82 11.17 15.60
CA ASP A 50 49.46 11.22 14.27
C ASP A 50 48.75 12.15 13.27
N ILE A 51 47.69 12.80 13.70
CA ILE A 51 46.85 13.65 12.87
C ILE A 51 46.67 15.02 13.52
N ALA A 52 46.31 16.01 12.71
CA ALA A 52 46.01 17.31 13.26
C ALA A 52 45.02 18.10 12.45
N PHE A 53 44.40 19.08 13.09
CA PHE A 53 43.46 19.94 12.42
C PHE A 53 44.17 20.93 11.48
N CYS A 54 43.73 20.98 10.22
CA CYS A 54 44.21 21.92 9.22
C CYS A 54 43.15 22.99 8.94
N PRO A 55 43.46 24.29 9.15
CA PRO A 55 42.50 25.36 8.89
C PRO A 55 42.18 25.53 7.39
N VAL A 56 43.08 25.09 6.49
CA VAL A 56 42.88 25.19 5.03
C VAL A 56 41.87 24.16 4.52
N TYR A 57 41.88 22.96 5.10
CA TYR A 57 40.96 21.88 4.75
C TYR A 57 39.76 21.78 5.69
N THR A 58 39.72 22.62 6.74
CA THR A 58 38.67 22.62 7.76
C THR A 58 38.39 21.22 8.31
N GLY A 59 39.45 20.47 8.60
CA GLY A 59 39.36 19.08 9.08
C GLY A 59 40.73 18.47 9.37
N PHE A 60 40.75 17.19 9.76
CA PHE A 60 41.98 16.50 10.16
C PHE A 60 42.87 16.13 8.96
N ILE A 61 44.18 16.32 9.08
CA ILE A 61 45.19 15.98 8.06
C ILE A 61 46.33 15.19 8.71
N CYS A 62 46.82 14.15 8.04
CA CYS A 62 47.97 13.39 8.52
C CYS A 62 49.29 14.13 8.25
N SER A 63 50.35 13.74 8.96
CA SER A 63 51.70 14.33 8.84
C SER A 63 52.23 14.30 7.41
N LEU A 64 52.07 13.19 6.69
CA LEU A 64 52.55 13.04 5.31
C LEU A 64 51.84 13.99 4.34
N CYS A 65 50.50 14.01 4.35
CA CYS A 65 49.73 14.93 3.52
C CYS A 65 49.98 16.40 3.90
N CYS A 66 50.20 16.69 5.18
CA CYS A 66 50.55 18.04 5.62
C CYS A 66 51.93 18.48 5.13
N THR A 67 52.90 17.56 5.05
CA THR A 67 54.28 17.86 4.63
C THR A 67 54.39 18.01 3.11
N LEU A 68 53.62 17.21 2.36
CA LEU A 68 53.61 17.26 0.90
C LEU A 68 52.79 18.44 0.34
N ASP A 69 51.87 19.01 1.13
CA ASP A 69 50.99 20.08 0.65
C ASP A 69 51.59 21.49 0.88
N SER A 70 52.28 21.99 -0.14
CA SER A 70 52.88 23.33 -0.15
C SER A 70 51.86 24.48 -0.26
N ARG A 71 50.59 24.18 -0.56
CA ARG A 71 49.58 25.23 -0.86
C ARG A 71 49.11 26.01 0.35
N CYS A 72 49.35 25.49 1.56
CA CYS A 72 48.87 26.09 2.80
C CYS A 72 49.64 27.35 3.23
N HIS A 73 50.86 27.57 2.72
CA HIS A 73 51.74 28.71 3.07
C HIS A 73 51.81 29.01 4.58
N ASP A 74 51.99 27.98 5.41
CA ASP A 74 52.04 28.10 6.87
C ASP A 74 50.79 28.75 7.49
N ALA A 75 49.62 28.60 6.85
CA ALA A 75 48.35 29.12 7.36
C ALA A 75 48.01 28.63 8.79
N CYS A 76 48.51 27.45 9.16
CA CYS A 76 48.38 26.91 10.50
C CYS A 76 49.18 27.68 11.57
N LYS A 77 50.26 28.38 11.19
CA LYS A 77 51.09 29.15 12.12
C LYS A 77 50.44 30.49 12.48
N PRO A 78 50.50 30.91 13.76
CA PRO A 78 50.15 32.27 14.17
C PRO A 78 50.89 33.32 13.35
N GLU A 79 50.28 34.49 13.12
CA GLU A 79 50.92 35.55 12.32
C GLU A 79 52.26 36.01 12.91
N THR A 80 52.39 35.99 14.24
CA THR A 80 53.60 36.39 14.98
C THR A 80 54.79 35.45 14.79
N THR A 81 54.54 34.18 14.47
CA THR A 81 55.58 33.16 14.26
C THR A 81 55.96 32.99 12.79
N ARG A 82 55.13 33.45 11.84
CA ARG A 82 55.49 33.45 10.41
C ARG A 82 56.66 34.39 10.14
N LEU A 83 57.55 34.01 9.21
CA LEU A 83 58.71 34.82 8.81
C LEU A 83 58.32 36.27 8.48
N THR A 84 57.22 36.47 7.75
CA THR A 84 56.72 37.80 7.40
C THR A 84 56.26 38.59 8.63
N GLY A 85 55.68 37.94 9.63
CA GLY A 85 55.29 38.59 10.89
C GLY A 85 56.48 38.90 11.80
N GLN A 86 57.49 38.04 11.83
CA GLN A 86 58.74 38.30 12.56
C GLN A 86 59.49 39.51 11.96
N ILE A 87 59.60 39.57 10.62
CA ILE A 87 60.20 40.73 9.92
C ILE A 87 59.40 42.00 10.22
N LYS A 88 58.06 41.94 10.22
CA LYS A 88 57.22 43.08 10.62
C LYS A 88 57.50 43.52 12.06
N LYS A 89 57.60 42.58 13.01
CA LYS A 89 57.86 42.88 14.43
C LYS A 89 59.20 43.57 14.63
N VAL A 90 60.25 43.10 13.96
CA VAL A 90 61.58 43.74 13.97
C VAL A 90 61.52 45.12 13.32
N ALA A 91 60.87 45.24 12.15
CA ALA A 91 60.71 46.51 11.46
C ALA A 91 59.98 47.56 12.32
N TYR A 92 58.91 47.17 13.03
CA TYR A 92 58.20 48.05 13.97
C TYR A 92 59.01 48.43 15.21
N SER A 93 60.09 47.68 15.53
CA SER A 93 60.98 48.01 16.65
C SER A 93 62.00 49.10 16.30
N PHE A 94 62.31 49.28 15.01
CA PHE A 94 63.33 50.23 14.55
C PHE A 94 62.76 51.38 13.70
N LEU A 95 61.57 51.24 13.12
CA LEU A 95 60.94 52.25 12.25
C LEU A 95 59.56 52.69 12.76
N PRO A 96 59.18 53.97 12.54
CA PRO A 96 57.83 54.45 12.79
C PRO A 96 56.79 53.66 11.99
N ARG A 97 55.59 53.47 12.56
CA ARG A 97 54.55 52.56 12.04
C ARG A 97 54.15 52.83 10.58
N SER A 98 54.23 54.07 10.11
CA SER A 98 53.91 54.46 8.72
C SER A 98 54.90 53.89 7.70
N LEU A 99 56.19 53.87 8.00
CA LEU A 99 57.22 53.28 7.12
C LEU A 99 57.22 51.75 7.21
N ALA A 100 57.02 51.19 8.40
CA ALA A 100 56.99 49.74 8.60
C ALA A 100 55.85 49.06 7.81
N PHE A 101 54.72 49.74 7.61
CA PHE A 101 53.65 49.25 6.71
C PHE A 101 54.12 49.13 5.26
N HIS A 102 54.85 50.14 4.75
CA HIS A 102 55.35 50.18 3.38
C HIS A 102 56.42 49.12 3.08
N ILE A 103 57.18 48.68 4.08
CA ILE A 103 58.17 47.60 3.95
C ILE A 103 57.52 46.28 3.48
N SER A 104 56.28 46.01 3.89
CA SER A 104 55.58 44.78 3.50
C SER A 104 54.90 44.83 2.12
N GLY A 105 54.75 46.04 1.58
CA GLY A 105 54.14 46.32 0.28
C GLY A 105 55.08 46.09 -0.91
N VAL A 106 54.59 46.39 -2.11
CA VAL A 106 55.32 46.23 -3.39
C VAL A 106 56.60 47.07 -3.38
N ILE A 107 56.51 48.31 -2.90
CA ILE A 107 57.61 49.28 -2.85
C ILE A 107 58.68 48.82 -1.86
N GLY A 108 58.28 48.32 -0.68
CA GLY A 108 59.23 47.81 0.31
C GLY A 108 60.02 46.59 -0.17
N ARG A 109 59.37 45.64 -0.85
CA ARG A 109 60.05 44.49 -1.45
C ARG A 109 61.01 44.89 -2.57
N TYR A 110 60.61 45.87 -3.38
CA TYR A 110 61.47 46.45 -4.40
C TYR A 110 62.74 47.01 -3.78
N PHE A 111 62.63 47.88 -2.77
CA PHE A 111 63.80 48.44 -2.09
C PHE A 111 64.65 47.36 -1.42
N LEU A 112 64.05 46.34 -0.80
CA LEU A 112 64.79 45.24 -0.18
C LEU A 112 65.62 44.46 -1.21
N ILE A 113 65.00 44.04 -2.32
CA ILE A 113 65.68 43.31 -3.39
C ILE A 113 66.74 44.19 -4.05
N PHE A 114 66.42 45.45 -4.31
CA PHE A 114 67.34 46.42 -4.92
C PHE A 114 68.57 46.67 -4.02
N SER A 115 68.36 46.92 -2.72
CA SER A 115 69.44 47.10 -1.75
C SER A 115 70.28 45.83 -1.61
N ALA A 116 69.69 44.64 -1.63
CA ALA A 116 70.43 43.38 -1.60
C ALA A 116 71.30 43.20 -2.86
N LEU A 117 70.76 43.51 -4.04
CA LEU A 117 71.52 43.46 -5.30
C LEU A 117 72.66 44.48 -5.34
N LEU A 118 72.41 45.71 -4.90
CA LEU A 118 73.44 46.74 -4.77
C LEU A 118 74.53 46.35 -3.77
N PHE A 119 74.15 45.76 -2.64
CA PHE A 119 75.08 45.31 -1.61
C PHE A 119 76.00 44.20 -2.15
N CYS A 120 75.45 43.22 -2.86
CA CYS A 120 76.24 42.18 -3.52
C CYS A 120 77.19 42.78 -4.59
N ALA A 121 76.69 43.68 -5.44
CA ALA A 121 77.54 44.36 -6.42
C ALA A 121 78.66 45.17 -5.75
N GLY A 122 78.36 45.86 -4.66
CA GLY A 122 79.32 46.61 -3.85
C GLY A 122 80.39 45.73 -3.23
N ILE A 123 80.02 44.57 -2.66
CA ILE A 123 80.98 43.59 -2.12
C ILE A 123 81.92 43.09 -3.22
N ILE A 124 81.37 42.73 -4.39
CA ILE A 124 82.17 42.23 -5.51
C ILE A 124 83.16 43.30 -5.97
N LEU A 125 82.70 44.53 -6.17
CA LEU A 125 83.56 45.65 -6.58
C LEU A 125 84.61 45.99 -5.52
N TYR A 126 84.25 45.94 -4.24
CA TYR A 126 85.20 46.16 -3.13
C TYR A 126 86.28 45.06 -3.08
N ALA A 127 85.89 43.80 -3.25
CA ALA A 127 86.82 42.68 -3.31
C ALA A 127 87.78 42.80 -4.51
N LEU A 128 87.28 43.27 -5.66
CA LEU A 128 88.11 43.55 -6.84
C LEU A 128 89.05 44.73 -6.61
N TYR A 129 88.58 45.81 -5.99
CA TYR A 129 89.41 46.96 -5.61
C TYR A 129 90.59 46.54 -4.72
N GLN A 130 90.32 45.75 -3.67
CA GLN A 130 91.36 45.27 -2.75
C GLN A 130 92.40 44.35 -3.43
N ASN A 131 92.02 43.65 -4.50
CA ASN A 131 92.96 42.86 -5.28
C ASN A 131 93.85 43.73 -6.17
N ILE A 132 93.29 44.77 -6.80
CA ILE A 132 94.01 45.60 -7.79
C ILE A 132 94.90 46.66 -7.13
N VAL A 133 94.52 47.19 -5.96
CA VAL A 133 95.33 48.19 -5.23
C VAL A 133 96.71 47.66 -4.82
N LYS A 134 96.90 46.34 -4.74
CA LYS A 134 98.18 45.72 -4.38
C LYS A 134 99.29 45.88 -5.44
N PHE A 135 98.96 46.33 -6.66
CA PHE A 135 99.94 46.54 -7.72
C PHE A 135 100.63 47.92 -7.59
N PRO A 136 101.97 47.99 -7.50
CA PRO A 136 102.71 49.19 -7.10
C PRO A 136 102.70 50.37 -8.11
N HIS A 137 102.22 50.17 -9.35
CA HIS A 137 102.23 51.18 -10.41
C HIS A 137 100.89 51.91 -10.61
N ILE A 138 99.86 51.65 -9.78
CA ILE A 138 98.52 52.22 -9.96
C ILE A 138 98.19 53.22 -8.84
N SER A 139 97.79 54.44 -9.22
CA SER A 139 97.30 55.45 -8.27
C SER A 139 95.97 55.02 -7.64
N SER A 140 95.93 54.87 -6.31
CA SER A 140 94.74 54.47 -5.55
C SER A 140 93.56 55.43 -5.75
N TYR A 141 93.83 56.73 -5.91
CA TYR A 141 92.81 57.75 -6.15
C TYR A 141 92.10 57.55 -7.49
N GLN A 142 92.85 57.37 -8.59
CA GLN A 142 92.27 57.16 -9.92
C GLN A 142 91.45 55.86 -9.97
N LEU A 143 91.95 54.80 -9.33
CA LEU A 143 91.23 53.52 -9.23
C LEU A 143 89.90 53.69 -8.48
N SER A 144 89.88 54.40 -7.35
CA SER A 144 88.65 54.64 -6.58
C SER A 144 87.56 55.36 -7.38
N ILE A 145 87.93 56.33 -8.23
CA ILE A 145 86.99 57.05 -9.10
C ILE A 145 86.38 56.10 -10.14
N ILE A 146 87.19 55.22 -10.73
CA ILE A 146 86.71 54.24 -11.71
C ILE A 146 85.69 53.30 -11.05
N PHE A 147 85.98 52.78 -9.85
CA PHE A 147 85.08 51.89 -9.12
C PHE A 147 83.78 52.55 -8.68
N TRP A 148 83.80 53.82 -8.25
CA TRP A 148 82.57 54.56 -7.97
C TRP A 148 81.74 54.80 -9.23
N LYS A 149 82.38 55.16 -10.35
CA LYS A 149 81.70 55.32 -11.65
C LYS A 149 81.07 54.01 -12.11
N THR A 150 81.76 52.87 -11.98
CA THR A 150 81.20 51.56 -12.36
C THR A 150 80.07 51.12 -11.43
N PHE A 151 80.17 51.38 -10.12
CA PHE A 151 79.09 51.12 -9.15
C PHE A 151 77.80 51.88 -9.52
N PHE A 152 77.90 53.18 -9.77
CA PHE A 152 76.71 53.97 -10.17
C PHE A 152 76.19 53.57 -11.55
N LEU A 153 77.06 53.21 -12.51
CA LEU A 153 76.65 52.70 -13.81
C LEU A 153 75.85 51.38 -13.69
N LEU A 154 76.27 50.47 -12.80
CA LEU A 154 75.59 49.20 -12.55
C LEU A 154 74.27 49.35 -11.77
N SER A 155 74.06 50.45 -11.05
CA SER A 155 72.82 50.69 -10.29
C SER A 155 71.57 50.81 -11.18
N ALA A 156 71.73 51.35 -12.41
CA ALA A 156 70.63 51.53 -13.36
C ALA A 156 70.02 50.20 -13.85
N PRO A 157 70.77 49.21 -14.38
CA PRO A 157 70.20 47.93 -14.76
C PRO A 157 69.66 47.13 -13.55
N LEU A 158 70.29 47.24 -12.37
CA LEU A 158 69.81 46.58 -11.15
C LEU A 158 68.43 47.09 -10.70
N THR A 159 68.13 48.38 -10.94
CA THR A 159 66.81 48.99 -10.69
C THR A 159 65.74 48.27 -11.52
N VAL A 160 65.99 48.11 -12.83
CA VAL A 160 65.05 47.45 -13.75
C VAL A 160 64.86 45.97 -13.39
N ILE A 161 65.94 45.26 -13.07
CA ILE A 161 65.91 43.85 -12.67
C ILE A 161 65.10 43.66 -11.38
N ALA A 162 65.35 44.49 -10.36
CA ALA A 162 64.62 44.44 -9.10
C ALA A 162 63.11 44.65 -9.30
N TRP A 163 62.73 45.61 -10.16
CA TRP A 163 61.32 45.86 -10.48
C TRP A 163 60.67 44.69 -11.23
N PHE A 164 61.36 44.14 -12.23
CA PHE A 164 60.89 43.00 -13.00
C PHE A 164 60.64 41.77 -12.12
N LEU A 165 61.56 41.46 -11.19
CA LEU A 165 61.40 40.34 -10.26
C LEU A 165 60.17 40.51 -9.36
N VAL A 166 59.94 41.73 -8.84
CA VAL A 166 58.77 42.02 -8.01
C VAL A 166 57.47 41.89 -8.80
N LEU A 167 57.43 42.41 -10.03
CA LEU A 167 56.26 42.34 -10.90
C LEU A 167 55.94 40.90 -11.30
N SER A 168 56.96 40.13 -11.68
CA SER A 168 56.84 38.71 -12.02
C SER A 168 56.27 37.91 -10.85
N GLN A 169 56.82 38.08 -9.64
CA GLN A 169 56.29 37.42 -8.43
C GLN A 169 54.83 37.78 -8.14
N ARG A 170 54.39 39.01 -8.43
CA ARG A 170 53.00 39.42 -8.25
C ARG A 170 52.08 38.74 -9.28
N SER A 171 52.49 38.73 -10.54
CA SER A 171 51.73 38.08 -11.62
C SER A 171 51.51 36.60 -11.34
N TYR A 172 52.56 35.87 -10.96
CA TYR A 172 52.46 34.45 -10.61
C TYR A 172 51.51 34.20 -9.43
N ARG A 173 51.59 35.01 -8.36
CA ARG A 173 50.69 34.86 -7.21
C ARG A 173 49.23 35.15 -7.55
N ALA A 174 48.98 36.14 -8.42
CA ALA A 174 47.62 36.45 -8.86
C ALA A 174 47.02 35.31 -9.69
N ALA A 175 47.78 34.77 -10.65
CA ALA A 175 47.35 33.66 -11.49
C ALA A 175 47.07 32.39 -10.66
N GLU A 176 47.91 32.10 -9.66
CA GLU A 176 47.71 30.93 -8.79
C GLU A 176 46.44 31.06 -7.93
N ASN A 177 46.17 32.26 -7.41
CA ASN A 177 44.97 32.52 -6.62
C ASN A 177 43.68 32.36 -7.45
N GLU A 178 43.67 32.88 -8.69
CA GLU A 178 42.53 32.74 -9.59
C GLU A 178 42.27 31.26 -9.93
N ASN A 179 43.31 30.51 -10.28
CA ASN A 179 43.18 29.09 -10.58
C ASN A 179 42.64 28.29 -9.36
N ARG A 180 43.12 28.61 -8.14
CA ARG A 180 42.59 28.02 -6.90
C ARG A 180 41.11 28.37 -6.69
N PHE A 181 40.69 29.58 -7.04
CA PHE A 181 39.27 29.98 -6.94
C PHE A 181 38.40 29.19 -7.92
N GLN A 182 38.80 29.10 -9.20
CA GLN A 182 38.09 28.33 -10.23
C GLN A 182 37.97 26.85 -9.86
N THR A 183 39.07 26.24 -9.40
CA THR A 183 39.08 24.83 -8.97
C THR A 183 38.10 24.58 -7.81
N ARG A 184 38.01 25.52 -6.85
CA ARG A 184 37.07 25.42 -5.73
C ARG A 184 35.62 25.50 -6.18
N LEU A 185 35.31 26.40 -7.12
CA LEU A 185 33.97 26.53 -7.70
C LEU A 185 33.56 25.25 -8.44
N LEU A 186 34.43 24.75 -9.33
CA LEU A 186 34.20 23.50 -10.06
C LEU A 186 34.00 22.31 -9.11
N MET A 187 34.83 22.18 -8.06
CA MET A 187 34.64 21.12 -7.06
C MET A 187 33.31 21.24 -6.31
N LYS A 188 32.84 22.46 -6.04
CA LYS A 188 31.55 22.70 -5.38
C LYS A 188 30.40 22.28 -6.30
N GLU A 189 30.47 22.64 -7.58
CA GLU A 189 29.50 22.27 -8.60
C GLU A 189 29.44 20.75 -8.82
N ILE A 190 30.59 20.08 -8.97
CA ILE A 190 30.68 18.61 -9.08
C ILE A 190 30.06 17.92 -7.86
N ARG A 191 30.30 18.44 -6.64
CA ARG A 191 29.70 17.88 -5.41
C ARG A 191 28.19 18.09 -5.37
N ALA A 192 27.68 19.22 -5.85
CA ALA A 192 26.25 19.47 -5.93
C ALA A 192 25.59 18.50 -6.92
N HIS A 193 26.14 18.37 -8.13
CA HIS A 193 25.65 17.43 -9.14
C HIS A 193 25.65 15.97 -8.65
N LYS A 194 26.71 15.51 -7.99
CA LYS A 194 26.75 14.15 -7.44
C LYS A 194 25.65 13.88 -6.42
N ARG A 195 25.26 14.87 -5.61
CA ARG A 195 24.18 14.71 -4.64
C ARG A 195 22.83 14.62 -5.34
N THR A 196 22.56 15.52 -6.30
CA THR A 196 21.30 15.50 -7.06
C THR A 196 21.16 14.24 -7.89
N ASP A 197 22.24 13.74 -8.50
CA ASP A 197 22.23 12.49 -9.27
C ASP A 197 21.93 11.28 -8.38
N GLN A 198 22.48 11.24 -7.17
CA GLN A 198 22.18 10.18 -6.20
C GLN A 198 20.73 10.21 -5.73
N GLU A 199 20.17 11.40 -5.48
CA GLU A 199 18.77 11.57 -5.12
C GLU A 199 17.83 11.17 -6.27
N LEU A 200 18.14 11.61 -7.49
CA LEU A 200 17.41 11.24 -8.69
C LEU A 200 17.44 9.74 -8.93
N LYS A 201 18.61 9.10 -8.80
CA LYS A 201 18.76 7.65 -8.95
C LYS A 201 17.91 6.89 -7.94
N LYS A 202 17.96 7.29 -6.66
CA LYS A 202 17.12 6.69 -5.60
C LYS A 202 15.62 6.87 -5.87
N ALA A 203 15.20 8.05 -6.33
CA ALA A 203 13.80 8.30 -6.67
C ALA A 203 13.35 7.45 -7.87
N LYS A 204 14.20 7.32 -8.90
CA LYS A 204 13.95 6.47 -10.06
C LYS A 204 13.82 5.00 -9.68
N GLU A 205 14.74 4.47 -8.87
CA GLU A 205 14.69 3.08 -8.40
C GLU A 205 13.41 2.78 -7.62
N ARG A 206 12.95 3.72 -6.78
CA ARG A 206 11.66 3.59 -6.07
C ARG A 206 10.47 3.58 -7.02
N ALA A 207 10.46 4.46 -8.01
CA ALA A 207 9.38 4.54 -9.00
C ALA A 207 9.33 3.28 -9.88
N GLU A 208 10.48 2.76 -10.33
CA GLU A 208 10.58 1.54 -11.11
C GLU A 208 10.14 0.31 -10.30
N ALA A 209 10.55 0.22 -9.02
CA ALA A 209 10.10 -0.84 -8.13
C ALA A 209 8.57 -0.84 -7.96
N ALA A 210 7.96 0.33 -7.74
CA ALA A 210 6.50 0.46 -7.63
C ALA A 210 5.78 0.06 -8.94
N ASN A 211 6.31 0.46 -10.09
CA ASN A 211 5.71 0.14 -11.38
C ASN A 211 5.82 -1.37 -11.71
N LEU A 212 6.94 -2.00 -11.36
CA LEU A 212 7.12 -3.45 -11.50
C LEU A 212 6.13 -4.23 -10.63
N SER A 213 5.92 -3.81 -9.38
CA SER A 213 4.91 -4.40 -8.49
C SER A 213 3.49 -4.26 -9.07
N LYS A 214 3.14 -3.08 -9.61
CA LYS A 214 1.85 -2.86 -10.27
C LYS A 214 1.64 -3.74 -11.50
N SER A 215 2.69 -3.94 -12.29
CA SER A 215 2.65 -4.81 -13.47
C SER A 215 2.47 -6.28 -13.07
N ARG A 216 3.19 -6.75 -12.04
CA ARG A 216 3.04 -8.11 -11.49
C ARG A 216 1.64 -8.35 -10.93
N PHE A 217 1.09 -7.35 -10.23
CA PHE A 217 -0.28 -7.37 -9.72
C PHE A 217 -1.30 -7.59 -10.86
N MET A 218 -1.22 -6.82 -11.94
CA MET A 218 -2.14 -6.92 -13.08
C MET A 218 -2.08 -8.29 -13.78
N VAL A 219 -0.86 -8.84 -13.94
CA VAL A 219 -0.67 -10.18 -14.52
C VAL A 219 -1.29 -11.25 -13.61
N GLY A 220 -1.08 -11.14 -12.29
CA GLY A 220 -1.69 -12.03 -11.31
C GLY A 220 -3.22 -12.00 -11.34
N VAL A 221 -3.81 -10.79 -11.35
CA VAL A 221 -5.27 -10.58 -11.50
C VAL A 221 -5.81 -11.29 -12.73
N SER A 222 -5.20 -11.07 -13.89
CA SER A 222 -5.69 -11.65 -15.15
C SER A 222 -5.67 -13.18 -15.11
N HIS A 223 -4.65 -13.77 -14.49
CA HIS A 223 -4.54 -15.23 -14.39
C HIS A 223 -5.58 -15.81 -13.40
N GLU A 224 -5.74 -15.19 -12.24
CA GLU A 224 -6.69 -15.62 -11.22
C GLU A 224 -8.16 -15.41 -11.63
N ILE A 225 -8.46 -14.46 -12.53
CA ILE A 225 -9.80 -14.30 -13.13
C ILE A 225 -10.05 -15.36 -14.22
N ARG A 226 -9.06 -15.61 -15.08
CA ARG A 226 -9.23 -16.49 -16.25
C ARG A 226 -9.55 -17.93 -15.86
N THR A 227 -8.92 -18.45 -14.81
CA THR A 227 -9.11 -19.83 -14.36
C THR A 227 -10.55 -20.17 -13.96
N PRO A 228 -11.20 -19.47 -12.98
CA PRO A 228 -12.58 -19.74 -12.62
C PRO A 228 -13.54 -19.44 -13.77
N LEU A 229 -13.28 -18.40 -14.58
CA LEU A 229 -14.12 -18.08 -15.75
C LEU A 229 -14.12 -19.21 -16.78
N ASN A 230 -12.96 -19.78 -17.10
CA ASN A 230 -12.86 -20.92 -18.00
C ASN A 230 -13.57 -22.16 -17.45
N SER A 231 -13.51 -22.39 -16.14
CA SER A 231 -14.25 -23.47 -15.48
C SER A 231 -15.77 -23.26 -15.57
N ILE A 232 -16.26 -22.05 -15.28
CA ILE A 232 -17.68 -21.71 -15.42
C ILE A 232 -18.15 -21.93 -16.86
N MET A 233 -17.43 -21.36 -17.82
CA MET A 233 -17.76 -21.47 -19.24
C MET A 233 -17.74 -22.92 -19.73
N GLY A 234 -16.72 -23.69 -19.34
CA GLY A 234 -16.59 -25.09 -19.72
C GLY A 234 -17.71 -25.96 -19.18
N TYR A 235 -18.02 -25.85 -17.88
CA TYR A 235 -19.10 -26.63 -17.28
C TYR A 235 -20.48 -26.17 -17.75
N ALA A 236 -20.69 -24.86 -17.97
CA ALA A 236 -21.94 -24.35 -18.55
C ALA A 236 -22.15 -24.91 -19.95
N TYR A 237 -21.12 -24.89 -20.81
CA TYR A 237 -21.17 -25.47 -22.15
C TYR A 237 -21.48 -26.98 -22.12
N LEU A 238 -20.88 -27.74 -21.20
CA LEU A 238 -21.15 -29.18 -21.06
C LEU A 238 -22.58 -29.47 -20.61
N LEU A 239 -23.14 -28.64 -19.72
CA LEU A 239 -24.52 -28.76 -19.23
C LEU A 239 -25.52 -28.39 -20.33
N GLU A 240 -25.30 -27.28 -21.03
CA GLU A 240 -26.13 -26.79 -22.13
C GLU A 240 -26.21 -27.82 -23.26
N ASN A 241 -25.08 -28.43 -23.63
CA ASN A 241 -25.01 -29.44 -24.69
C ASN A 241 -25.33 -30.86 -24.23
N LYS A 242 -25.80 -31.05 -22.99
CA LYS A 242 -26.13 -32.37 -22.40
C LYS A 242 -24.97 -33.40 -22.50
N MET A 243 -23.73 -32.92 -22.47
CA MET A 243 -22.51 -33.75 -22.55
C MET A 243 -22.12 -34.35 -21.19
N LEU A 244 -22.74 -33.90 -20.11
CA LEU A 244 -22.60 -34.46 -18.76
C LEU A 244 -23.70 -35.49 -18.49
N ALA A 245 -23.28 -36.67 -18.01
CA ALA A 245 -24.19 -37.68 -17.47
C ALA A 245 -25.07 -37.08 -16.34
N PRO A 246 -26.34 -37.49 -16.20
CA PRO A 246 -27.28 -36.91 -15.21
C PRO A 246 -26.71 -36.84 -13.79
N GLU A 247 -26.01 -37.88 -13.36
CA GLU A 247 -25.37 -37.95 -12.04
C GLU A 247 -24.29 -36.89 -11.82
N LYS A 248 -23.61 -36.45 -12.89
CA LYS A 248 -22.52 -35.46 -12.85
C LYS A 248 -22.98 -34.03 -13.09
N GLN A 249 -24.23 -33.81 -13.50
CA GLN A 249 -24.75 -32.46 -13.75
C GLN A 249 -24.74 -31.62 -12.47
N ASN A 250 -25.12 -32.24 -11.35
CA ASN A 250 -25.12 -31.58 -10.05
C ASN A 250 -23.69 -31.25 -9.56
N GLU A 251 -22.70 -32.08 -9.92
CA GLU A 251 -21.29 -31.79 -9.66
C GLU A 251 -20.80 -30.62 -10.52
N GLY A 252 -21.19 -30.57 -11.81
CA GLY A 252 -20.90 -29.45 -12.70
C GLY A 252 -21.48 -28.12 -12.21
N LEU A 253 -22.74 -28.12 -11.77
CA LEU A 253 -23.37 -26.95 -11.13
C LEU A 253 -22.62 -26.50 -9.88
N LYS A 254 -22.20 -27.44 -9.02
CA LYS A 254 -21.36 -27.13 -7.84
C LYS A 254 -19.98 -26.56 -8.21
N VAL A 255 -19.42 -26.93 -9.35
CA VAL A 255 -18.16 -26.33 -9.84
C VAL A 255 -18.39 -24.90 -10.33
N ILE A 256 -19.47 -24.66 -11.09
CA ILE A 256 -19.86 -23.32 -11.53
C ILE A 256 -20.06 -22.41 -10.32
N GLN A 257 -20.85 -22.85 -9.34
CA GLN A 257 -21.16 -22.08 -8.14
C GLN A 257 -19.89 -21.71 -7.36
N ARG A 258 -19.03 -22.70 -7.03
CA ARG A 258 -17.76 -22.44 -6.33
C ARG A 258 -16.82 -21.50 -7.11
N SER A 259 -16.81 -21.62 -8.44
CA SER A 259 -15.99 -20.76 -9.30
C SER A 259 -16.52 -19.33 -9.35
N ALA A 260 -17.84 -19.15 -9.36
CA ALA A 260 -18.49 -17.84 -9.32
C ALA A 260 -18.30 -17.15 -7.96
N GLU A 261 -18.47 -17.89 -6.85
CA GLU A 261 -18.18 -17.40 -5.49
C GLU A 261 -16.71 -16.96 -5.36
N HIS A 262 -15.77 -17.76 -5.89
CA HIS A 262 -14.36 -17.39 -5.91
C HIS A 262 -14.10 -16.11 -6.72
N LEU A 263 -14.71 -15.98 -7.89
CA LEU A 263 -14.56 -14.80 -8.74
C LEU A 263 -15.15 -13.55 -8.08
N SER A 264 -16.32 -13.65 -7.44
CA SER A 264 -16.92 -12.54 -6.69
C SER A 264 -16.01 -12.06 -5.57
N GLY A 265 -15.50 -12.99 -4.75
CA GLY A 265 -14.59 -12.64 -3.65
C GLY A 265 -13.27 -12.01 -4.14
N LEU A 266 -12.77 -12.42 -5.31
CA LEU A 266 -11.59 -11.80 -5.92
C LEU A 266 -11.89 -10.38 -6.42
N ILE A 267 -13.03 -10.17 -7.07
CA ILE A 267 -13.46 -8.85 -7.56
C ILE A 267 -13.69 -7.89 -6.38
N GLU A 268 -14.42 -8.32 -5.36
CA GLU A 268 -14.64 -7.55 -4.13
C GLU A 268 -13.30 -7.17 -3.46
N GLY A 269 -12.37 -8.12 -3.33
CA GLY A 269 -11.05 -7.88 -2.79
C GLY A 269 -10.22 -6.88 -3.61
N LEU A 270 -10.35 -6.90 -4.94
CA LEU A 270 -9.71 -5.91 -5.82
C LEU A 270 -10.33 -4.52 -5.70
N PHE A 271 -11.66 -4.45 -5.58
CA PHE A 271 -12.36 -3.19 -5.33
C PHE A 271 -11.95 -2.58 -4.00
N ASP A 272 -11.84 -3.39 -2.94
CA ASP A 272 -11.35 -2.95 -1.65
C ASP A 272 -9.93 -2.37 -1.77
N ILE A 273 -8.98 -3.08 -2.39
CA ILE A 273 -7.61 -2.57 -2.60
C ILE A 273 -7.61 -1.25 -3.38
N SER A 274 -8.40 -1.15 -4.45
CA SER A 274 -8.51 0.05 -5.28
C SER A 274 -9.06 1.25 -4.51
N LYS A 275 -10.13 1.06 -3.72
CA LYS A 275 -10.71 2.11 -2.86
C LYS A 275 -9.71 2.58 -1.81
N ILE A 276 -8.91 1.67 -1.26
CA ILE A 276 -7.88 1.95 -0.24
C ILE A 276 -6.72 2.77 -0.83
N GLU A 277 -6.17 2.35 -1.98
CA GLU A 277 -5.09 3.10 -2.65
C GLU A 277 -5.52 4.51 -3.08
N ALA A 278 -6.79 4.68 -3.44
CA ALA A 278 -7.36 5.97 -3.77
C ALA A 278 -7.67 6.85 -2.54
N GLY A 279 -7.53 6.31 -1.32
CA GLY A 279 -7.90 7.00 -0.07
C GLY A 279 -9.40 7.27 0.06
N ARG A 280 -10.25 6.45 -0.58
CA ARG A 280 -11.72 6.61 -0.64
C ARG A 280 -12.48 5.49 0.07
N LEU A 281 -11.83 4.77 1.00
CA LEU A 281 -12.52 3.75 1.78
C LEU A 281 -13.21 4.44 2.97
N ASP A 282 -14.52 4.66 2.84
CA ASP A 282 -15.34 5.22 3.91
C ASP A 282 -15.65 4.13 4.96
N ILE A 283 -15.30 4.40 6.22
CA ILE A 283 -15.53 3.48 7.35
C ILE A 283 -16.91 3.77 7.94
N LEU A 284 -17.81 2.79 7.90
CA LEU A 284 -19.11 2.89 8.56
C LEU A 284 -18.92 2.63 10.06
N HIS A 285 -19.52 3.48 10.90
CA HIS A 285 -19.47 3.32 12.35
C HIS A 285 -20.82 2.80 12.84
N ASP A 286 -20.99 1.49 12.79
CA ASP A 286 -22.23 0.81 13.16
C ASP A 286 -22.23 0.46 14.66
N LYS A 287 -23.42 0.48 15.27
CA LYS A 287 -23.64 -0.09 16.60
C LYS A 287 -23.86 -1.60 16.48
N ILE A 288 -23.00 -2.40 17.09
CA ILE A 288 -23.02 -3.86 16.95
C ILE A 288 -23.25 -4.51 18.31
N ASN A 289 -24.18 -5.48 18.39
CA ASN A 289 -24.22 -6.40 19.53
C ASN A 289 -23.00 -7.34 19.46
N PHE A 290 -22.00 -7.08 20.30
CA PHE A 290 -20.69 -7.71 20.16
C PHE A 290 -20.73 -9.20 20.49
N GLN A 291 -21.51 -9.59 21.49
CA GLN A 291 -21.65 -10.99 21.90
C GLN A 291 -22.39 -11.82 20.85
N GLU A 292 -23.50 -11.31 20.32
CA GLU A 292 -24.26 -11.98 19.26
C GLU A 292 -23.44 -12.08 17.97
N PHE A 293 -22.72 -11.01 17.61
CA PHE A 293 -21.81 -11.00 16.47
C PHE A 293 -20.77 -12.13 16.56
N LEU A 294 -20.10 -12.26 17.71
CA LEU A 294 -19.11 -13.32 17.94
C LEU A 294 -19.74 -14.71 17.89
N LYS A 295 -20.92 -14.90 18.51
CA LYS A 295 -21.66 -16.18 18.48
C LYS A 295 -22.04 -16.58 17.05
N HIS A 296 -22.54 -15.65 16.24
CA HIS A 296 -22.87 -15.92 14.84
C HIS A 296 -21.63 -16.27 14.02
N LEU A 297 -20.52 -15.56 14.25
CA LEU A 297 -19.27 -15.79 13.57
C LEU A 297 -18.68 -17.17 13.90
N THR A 298 -18.61 -17.54 15.19
CA THR A 298 -18.12 -18.87 15.59
C THR A 298 -19.08 -19.99 15.19
N GLY A 299 -20.39 -19.77 15.27
CA GLY A 299 -21.41 -20.73 14.87
C GLY A 299 -21.28 -21.17 13.40
N MET A 300 -21.05 -20.22 12.49
CA MET A 300 -20.82 -20.51 11.07
C MET A 300 -19.55 -21.37 10.85
N LEU A 301 -18.48 -21.08 11.59
CA LEU A 301 -17.18 -21.74 11.43
C LEU A 301 -17.13 -23.13 12.07
N ARG A 302 -17.92 -23.39 13.11
CA ARG A 302 -18.04 -24.73 13.72
C ARG A 302 -18.41 -25.80 12.70
N PHE A 303 -19.29 -25.48 11.75
CA PHE A 303 -19.64 -26.42 10.69
C PHE A 303 -18.43 -26.81 9.82
N GLN A 304 -17.60 -25.83 9.47
CA GLN A 304 -16.39 -26.06 8.67
C GLN A 304 -15.32 -26.86 9.44
N VAL A 305 -15.14 -26.57 10.73
CA VAL A 305 -14.24 -27.31 11.62
C VAL A 305 -14.70 -28.76 11.76
N ASN A 306 -15.99 -28.99 12.02
CA ASN A 306 -16.55 -30.33 12.21
C ASN A 306 -16.43 -31.17 10.94
N ASN A 307 -16.67 -30.58 9.76
CA ASN A 307 -16.47 -31.26 8.49
C ASN A 307 -15.01 -31.71 8.27
N LYS A 308 -14.04 -30.94 8.79
CA LYS A 308 -12.62 -31.31 8.80
C LYS A 308 -12.17 -32.15 10.00
N LYS A 309 -13.08 -32.45 10.95
CA LYS A 309 -12.78 -33.16 12.21
C LYS A 309 -11.65 -32.49 13.04
N LEU A 310 -11.57 -31.16 13.00
CA LEU A 310 -10.65 -30.39 13.84
C LEU A 310 -11.27 -30.12 15.22
N VAL A 311 -10.43 -29.85 16.23
CA VAL A 311 -10.91 -29.37 17.53
C VAL A 311 -11.00 -27.83 17.48
N PHE A 312 -12.18 -27.27 17.75
CA PHE A 312 -12.36 -25.83 17.86
C PHE A 312 -12.42 -25.40 19.32
N ILE A 313 -11.48 -24.55 19.74
CA ILE A 313 -11.37 -24.05 21.11
C ILE A 313 -11.76 -22.58 21.11
N GLU A 314 -12.84 -22.24 21.83
CA GLU A 314 -13.32 -20.87 21.98
C GLU A 314 -12.99 -20.37 23.39
N ASP A 315 -12.29 -19.24 23.49
CA ASP A 315 -11.96 -18.55 24.74
C ASP A 315 -12.45 -17.10 24.65
N ILE A 316 -13.75 -16.93 24.87
CA ILE A 316 -14.44 -15.65 24.80
C ILE A 316 -14.93 -15.32 26.22
N PRO A 317 -14.50 -14.20 26.82
CA PRO A 317 -14.88 -13.86 28.18
C PRO A 317 -16.34 -13.44 28.26
N GLU A 318 -17.02 -13.75 29.37
CA GLU A 318 -18.43 -13.40 29.58
C GLU A 318 -18.66 -11.91 29.81
N ASN A 319 -17.63 -11.18 30.27
CA ASN A 319 -17.70 -9.76 30.63
C ASN A 319 -17.39 -8.81 29.46
N LEU A 320 -17.73 -9.20 28.23
CA LEU A 320 -17.64 -8.32 27.07
C LEU A 320 -18.76 -7.27 27.08
N PRO A 321 -18.50 -6.04 26.60
CA PRO A 321 -19.57 -5.06 26.41
C PRO A 321 -20.64 -5.61 25.48
N GLU A 322 -21.90 -5.31 25.77
CA GLU A 322 -23.03 -5.76 24.95
C GLU A 322 -23.00 -5.09 23.57
N TYR A 323 -22.71 -3.79 23.52
CA TYR A 323 -22.61 -3.03 22.28
C TYR A 323 -21.27 -2.34 22.10
N VAL A 324 -20.75 -2.39 20.88
CA VAL A 324 -19.55 -1.68 20.45
C VAL A 324 -19.78 -0.92 19.14
N MET A 325 -19.05 0.17 18.93
CA MET A 325 -19.07 0.95 17.70
C MET A 325 -17.89 0.54 16.80
N THR A 326 -18.18 0.03 15.61
CA THR A 326 -17.19 -0.28 14.57
C THR A 326 -17.88 -0.63 13.25
N ASP A 327 -17.13 -0.84 12.18
CA ASP A 327 -17.67 -1.34 10.92
C ASP A 327 -17.89 -2.86 11.03
N GLN A 328 -19.16 -3.29 11.11
CA GLN A 328 -19.49 -4.71 11.29
C GLN A 328 -18.99 -5.56 10.13
N ARG A 329 -19.07 -5.04 8.91
CA ARG A 329 -18.71 -5.76 7.69
C ARG A 329 -17.22 -5.96 7.62
N ARG A 330 -16.43 -4.92 7.88
CA ARG A 330 -14.96 -5.01 7.85
C ARG A 330 -14.42 -5.85 8.99
N LEU A 331 -14.98 -5.72 10.20
CA LEU A 331 -14.61 -6.60 11.32
C LEU A 331 -14.91 -8.06 10.99
N ARG A 332 -16.09 -8.34 10.43
CA ARG A 332 -16.47 -9.70 9.98
C ARG A 332 -15.50 -10.24 8.94
N GLN A 333 -15.16 -9.43 7.93
CA GLN A 333 -14.25 -9.79 6.85
C GLN A 333 -12.86 -10.14 7.38
N ILE A 334 -12.31 -9.33 8.30
CA ILE A 334 -11.03 -9.60 8.96
C ILE A 334 -11.06 -10.95 9.68
N LEU A 335 -12.06 -11.18 10.54
CA LEU A 335 -12.12 -12.37 11.39
C LEU A 335 -12.39 -13.64 10.58
N ILE A 336 -13.32 -13.60 9.61
CA ILE A 336 -13.60 -14.73 8.72
C ILE A 336 -12.36 -15.09 7.93
N ASN A 337 -11.64 -14.12 7.37
CA ASN A 337 -10.45 -14.41 6.58
C ASN A 337 -9.35 -15.07 7.44
N LEU A 338 -9.11 -14.59 8.66
CA LEU A 338 -8.12 -15.21 9.56
C LEU A 338 -8.54 -16.62 10.01
N LEU A 339 -9.78 -16.80 10.44
CA LEU A 339 -10.28 -18.09 10.93
C LEU A 339 -10.42 -19.14 9.82
N SER A 340 -10.92 -18.73 8.65
CA SER A 340 -10.98 -19.63 7.49
C SER A 340 -9.59 -20.05 7.04
N ASN A 341 -8.59 -19.16 7.07
CA ASN A 341 -7.20 -19.53 6.81
C ASN A 341 -6.67 -20.54 7.85
N ALA A 342 -6.90 -20.29 9.14
CA ALA A 342 -6.52 -21.23 10.21
C ALA A 342 -7.11 -22.64 10.00
N ILE A 343 -8.40 -22.73 9.67
CA ILE A 343 -9.10 -24.00 9.37
C ILE A 343 -8.56 -24.64 8.08
N LYS A 344 -8.31 -23.81 7.07
CA LYS A 344 -7.90 -24.25 5.74
C LYS A 344 -6.49 -24.86 5.76
N PHE A 345 -5.54 -24.26 6.46
CA PHE A 345 -4.13 -24.67 6.52
C PHE A 345 -3.82 -25.65 7.68
N THR A 346 -4.83 -26.05 8.45
CA THR A 346 -4.71 -27.10 9.47
C THR A 346 -5.34 -28.40 8.96
N PRO A 347 -4.53 -29.43 8.64
CA PRO A 347 -5.05 -30.73 8.20
C PRO A 347 -5.61 -31.55 9.38
N SER A 348 -4.96 -31.52 10.53
CA SER A 348 -5.36 -32.19 11.77
C SER A 348 -4.90 -31.37 12.99
N GLY A 349 -5.56 -31.56 14.13
CA GLY A 349 -5.25 -30.84 15.37
C GLY A 349 -6.35 -29.86 15.78
N SER A 350 -5.96 -28.65 16.19
CA SER A 350 -6.88 -27.68 16.77
C SER A 350 -6.73 -26.28 16.19
N VAL A 351 -7.86 -25.58 16.11
CA VAL A 351 -7.92 -24.13 15.87
C VAL A 351 -8.55 -23.49 17.11
N SER A 352 -7.91 -22.46 17.62
CA SER A 352 -8.36 -21.72 18.80
C SER A 352 -8.65 -20.27 18.44
N PHE A 353 -9.75 -19.76 18.97
CA PHE A 353 -10.18 -18.37 18.83
C PHE A 353 -10.38 -17.79 20.22
N SER A 354 -9.60 -16.75 20.54
CA SER A 354 -9.65 -16.07 21.82
C SER A 354 -9.88 -14.58 21.65
N VAL A 355 -10.68 -14.01 22.56
CA VAL A 355 -10.97 -12.58 22.61
C VAL A 355 -10.54 -12.05 23.97
N ARG A 356 -9.83 -10.92 23.97
CA ARG A 356 -9.49 -10.17 25.18
C ARG A 356 -10.00 -8.74 25.04
N TRP A 357 -10.50 -8.19 26.14
CA TRP A 357 -11.04 -6.84 26.18
C TRP A 357 -10.34 -6.04 27.27
N ASN A 358 -9.83 -4.86 26.93
CA ASN A 358 -9.24 -3.94 27.90
C ASN A 358 -9.42 -2.49 27.44
N MET A 359 -10.13 -1.67 28.22
CA MET A 359 -10.33 -0.22 27.97
C MET A 359 -10.63 0.09 26.50
N GLU A 360 -11.71 -0.48 25.96
CA GLU A 360 -12.15 -0.32 24.56
C GLU A 360 -11.24 -0.94 23.49
N ILE A 361 -10.18 -1.64 23.88
CA ILE A 361 -9.32 -2.38 22.95
C ILE A 361 -9.72 -3.85 22.96
N ALA A 362 -10.24 -4.32 21.84
CA ALA A 362 -10.46 -5.74 21.57
C ALA A 362 -9.21 -6.35 20.93
N THR A 363 -8.70 -7.41 21.54
CA THR A 363 -7.62 -8.24 21.00
C THR A 363 -8.18 -9.59 20.60
N PHE A 364 -8.15 -9.87 19.30
CA PHE A 364 -8.52 -11.15 18.72
C PHE A 364 -7.26 -11.96 18.45
N GLU A 365 -7.13 -13.14 19.05
CA GLU A 365 -6.02 -14.05 18.80
C GLU A 365 -6.57 -15.38 18.24
N ILE A 366 -6.13 -15.68 17.01
CA ILE A 366 -6.44 -16.90 16.28
C ILE A 366 -5.16 -17.73 16.26
N ARG A 367 -5.20 -18.94 16.81
CA ARG A 367 -4.06 -19.86 16.78
C ARG A 367 -4.46 -21.20 16.18
N ASP A 368 -3.66 -21.68 15.25
CA ASP A 368 -3.77 -22.99 14.64
C ASP A 368 -2.55 -23.86 14.90
N THR A 369 -2.72 -25.18 14.77
CA THR A 369 -1.65 -26.19 14.84
C THR A 369 -1.31 -26.74 13.46
N GLY A 370 -1.47 -25.92 12.41
CA GLY A 370 -1.29 -26.32 11.02
C GLY A 370 0.16 -26.42 10.57
N ILE A 371 0.36 -26.35 9.26
CA ILE A 371 1.68 -26.51 8.62
C ILE A 371 2.71 -25.44 9.02
N GLY A 372 2.26 -24.29 9.53
CA GLY A 372 3.10 -23.14 9.84
C GLY A 372 3.66 -22.45 8.58
N ILE A 373 4.37 -21.34 8.81
CA ILE A 373 4.87 -20.42 7.78
C ILE A 373 6.37 -20.25 8.01
N PRO A 374 7.22 -20.41 6.97
CA PRO A 374 8.65 -20.10 7.08
C PRO A 374 8.89 -18.63 7.38
N ASP A 375 9.87 -18.30 8.23
CA ASP A 375 10.21 -16.91 8.59
C ASP A 375 10.52 -16.03 7.37
N SER A 376 11.17 -16.61 6.34
CA SER A 376 11.46 -15.92 5.08
C SER A 376 10.22 -15.51 4.30
N ASP A 377 9.08 -16.16 4.55
CA ASP A 377 7.83 -15.92 3.84
C ASP A 377 6.87 -14.99 4.58
N ILE A 378 7.08 -14.71 5.88
CA ILE A 378 6.15 -13.92 6.71
C ILE A 378 5.92 -12.52 6.14
N GLU A 379 6.96 -11.83 5.68
CA GLU A 379 6.81 -10.52 5.04
C GLU A 379 6.19 -10.66 3.65
N ARG A 380 6.60 -11.69 2.90
CA ARG A 380 6.19 -11.90 1.51
C ARG A 380 4.70 -12.22 1.37
N ILE A 381 4.13 -13.08 2.22
CA ILE A 381 2.71 -13.48 2.13
C ILE A 381 1.72 -12.35 2.44
N GLN A 382 2.20 -11.23 2.99
CA GLN A 382 1.39 -10.04 3.22
C GLN A 382 1.31 -9.16 1.97
N GLU A 383 2.15 -9.40 0.96
CA GLU A 383 2.05 -8.73 -0.33
C GLU A 383 0.94 -9.36 -1.19
N PRO A 384 0.25 -8.58 -2.04
CA PRO A 384 -0.82 -9.10 -2.89
C PRO A 384 -0.35 -10.27 -3.77
N PHE A 385 -1.18 -11.32 -3.88
CA PHE A 385 -0.96 -12.51 -4.71
C PHE A 385 0.26 -13.36 -4.35
N GLN A 386 0.95 -13.06 -3.26
CA GLN A 386 2.02 -13.89 -2.76
C GLN A 386 1.47 -15.05 -1.93
N ARG A 387 2.13 -16.20 -2.04
CA ARG A 387 1.78 -17.42 -1.31
C ARG A 387 3.03 -18.02 -0.69
N SER A 388 2.86 -18.71 0.44
CA SER A 388 3.95 -19.41 1.13
C SER A 388 4.61 -20.43 0.20
N SER A 389 5.95 -20.51 0.24
CA SER A 389 6.77 -21.46 -0.53
C SER A 389 6.60 -22.91 -0.07
N HIS A 390 5.87 -23.14 1.02
CA HIS A 390 5.68 -24.47 1.57
C HIS A 390 4.97 -25.37 0.54
N PRO A 391 5.47 -26.58 0.23
CA PRO A 391 4.92 -27.43 -0.82
C PRO A 391 3.43 -27.76 -0.64
N ASP A 392 2.99 -27.95 0.61
CA ASP A 392 1.58 -28.18 0.93
C ASP A 392 0.67 -26.93 0.83
N SER A 393 1.25 -25.72 0.84
CA SER A 393 0.48 -24.47 0.62
C SER A 393 -0.05 -24.37 -0.82
N HIS A 394 0.69 -24.87 -1.81
CA HIS A 394 0.29 -24.82 -3.22
C HIS A 394 -0.88 -25.76 -3.56
N ARG A 395 -1.05 -26.84 -2.80
CA ARG A 395 -2.16 -27.80 -2.99
C ARG A 395 -3.51 -27.21 -2.57
N ILE A 396 -3.51 -26.21 -1.71
CA ILE A 396 -4.71 -25.63 -1.12
C ILE A 396 -5.10 -24.37 -1.92
N GLN A 397 -6.22 -24.38 -2.65
CA GLN A 397 -6.62 -23.24 -3.50
C GLN A 397 -6.88 -21.94 -2.72
N GLY A 398 -6.45 -20.78 -3.23
CA GLY A 398 -6.77 -19.46 -2.69
C GLY A 398 -6.04 -18.31 -3.40
N THR A 399 -6.65 -17.13 -3.40
CA THR A 399 -6.23 -15.94 -4.16
C THR A 399 -4.92 -15.29 -3.70
N GLY A 400 -4.49 -15.54 -2.47
CA GLY A 400 -3.34 -14.83 -1.88
C GLY A 400 -3.61 -13.35 -1.57
N LEU A 401 -4.87 -12.90 -1.64
CA LEU A 401 -5.26 -11.51 -1.32
C LEU A 401 -5.75 -11.34 0.12
N GLY A 402 -6.25 -12.41 0.74
CA GLY A 402 -6.92 -12.32 2.04
C GLY A 402 -6.07 -11.64 3.10
N LEU A 403 -4.82 -12.07 3.28
CA LEU A 403 -3.94 -11.53 4.32
C LEU A 403 -3.58 -10.06 4.07
N THR A 404 -3.34 -9.70 2.81
CA THR A 404 -3.11 -8.31 2.38
C THR A 404 -4.31 -7.44 2.72
N ILE A 405 -5.53 -7.87 2.39
CA ILE A 405 -6.78 -7.16 2.68
C ILE A 405 -6.97 -7.04 4.20
N THR A 406 -6.76 -8.12 4.96
CA THR A 406 -6.83 -8.08 6.43
C THR A 406 -5.88 -7.04 7.02
N ARG A 407 -4.62 -7.00 6.56
CA ARG A 407 -3.66 -6.01 7.05
C ARG A 407 -4.10 -4.58 6.74
N LEU A 408 -4.55 -4.33 5.51
CA LEU A 408 -5.03 -3.00 5.10
C LEU A 408 -6.27 -2.57 5.90
N LEU A 409 -7.25 -3.45 6.05
CA LEU A 409 -8.47 -3.16 6.82
C LEU A 409 -8.15 -2.88 8.30
N VAL A 410 -7.25 -3.64 8.91
CA VAL A 410 -6.82 -3.39 10.28
C VAL A 410 -6.12 -2.04 10.40
N GLN A 411 -5.26 -1.67 9.45
CA GLN A 411 -4.60 -0.36 9.43
C GLN A 411 -5.60 0.80 9.29
N ILE A 412 -6.61 0.64 8.44
CA ILE A 412 -7.64 1.65 8.21
C ILE A 412 -8.54 1.83 9.43
N LEU A 413 -8.89 0.74 10.11
CA LEU A 413 -9.59 0.77 11.40
C LEU A 413 -8.69 1.24 12.57
N GLY A 414 -7.46 1.71 12.30
CA GLY A 414 -6.54 2.23 13.31
C GLY A 414 -5.95 1.16 14.24
N GLY A 415 -5.97 -0.11 13.83
CA GLY A 415 -5.51 -1.25 14.62
C GLY A 415 -4.11 -1.74 14.32
N GLU A 416 -3.72 -2.79 15.04
CA GLU A 416 -2.45 -3.49 14.87
C GLU A 416 -2.69 -4.96 14.47
N PHE A 417 -1.97 -5.43 13.46
CA PHE A 417 -1.99 -6.82 13.02
C PHE A 417 -0.60 -7.44 13.15
N THR A 418 -0.50 -8.59 13.83
CA THR A 418 0.76 -9.33 14.01
C THR A 418 0.58 -10.82 13.72
N ILE A 419 1.60 -11.44 13.14
CA ILE A 419 1.65 -12.86 12.83
C ILE A 419 2.92 -13.43 13.43
N LYS A 420 2.80 -14.56 14.13
CA LYS A 420 3.91 -15.40 14.57
C LYS A 420 3.66 -16.82 14.11
N SER A 421 4.63 -17.44 13.45
CA SER A 421 4.47 -18.80 12.96
C SER A 421 5.78 -19.54 13.06
N THR A 422 5.70 -20.85 13.22
CA THR A 422 6.84 -21.76 13.15
C THR A 422 6.44 -22.97 12.34
N VAL A 423 7.29 -23.36 11.38
CA VAL A 423 7.01 -24.49 10.48
C VAL A 423 6.76 -25.76 11.30
N GLY A 424 5.63 -26.42 11.04
CA GLY A 424 5.20 -27.64 11.72
C GLY A 424 4.59 -27.47 13.12
N GLN A 425 4.54 -26.26 13.69
CA GLN A 425 3.85 -25.99 14.96
C GLN A 425 2.61 -25.10 14.82
N GLY A 426 2.40 -24.51 13.63
CA GLY A 426 1.22 -23.73 13.28
C GLY A 426 1.45 -22.22 13.34
N THR A 427 0.36 -21.46 13.33
CA THR A 427 0.39 -19.99 13.24
C THR A 427 -0.46 -19.34 14.32
N THR A 428 0.00 -18.20 14.82
CA THR A 428 -0.76 -17.32 15.71
C THR A 428 -0.89 -15.94 15.06
N CYS A 429 -2.11 -15.57 14.73
CA CYS A 429 -2.49 -14.27 14.21
C CYS A 429 -3.17 -13.46 15.31
N ARG A 430 -2.71 -12.22 15.54
CA ARG A 430 -3.29 -11.33 16.54
C ARG A 430 -3.67 -10.00 15.92
N VAL A 431 -4.93 -9.61 16.10
CA VAL A 431 -5.51 -8.33 15.68
C VAL A 431 -5.91 -7.54 16.91
N ARG A 432 -5.50 -6.28 17.00
CA ARG A 432 -5.90 -5.34 18.05
C ARG A 432 -6.66 -4.18 17.42
N LEU A 433 -7.88 -3.95 17.86
CA LEU A 433 -8.75 -2.88 17.36
C LEU A 433 -9.36 -2.11 18.53
N MET A 434 -9.48 -0.80 18.36
CA MET A 434 -10.28 0.02 19.26
C MET A 434 -11.74 -0.10 18.84
N LEU A 435 -12.57 -0.62 19.73
CA LEU A 435 -14.02 -0.73 19.57
C LEU A 435 -14.64 0.08 20.71
N SER A 436 -15.17 1.27 20.44
CA SER A 436 -15.73 2.10 21.51
C SER A 436 -16.97 1.44 22.11
N GLN A 437 -17.04 1.39 23.44
CA GLN A 437 -18.19 0.82 24.12
C GLN A 437 -19.36 1.82 24.05
N THR A 438 -20.57 1.32 23.84
CA THR A 438 -21.78 2.15 23.86
C THR A 438 -22.87 1.49 24.69
N GLU A 439 -23.63 2.30 25.41
CA GLU A 439 -24.83 1.88 26.13
C GLU A 439 -26.04 2.27 25.29
N SER A 440 -26.90 1.32 24.90
CA SER A 440 -28.25 1.71 24.48
C SER A 440 -29.26 0.60 24.78
N LYS A 441 -30.43 1.08 25.27
CA LYS A 441 -31.62 0.34 25.69
C LYS A 441 -32.51 -0.14 24.54
N GLU A 442 -32.04 -0.12 23.30
CA GLU A 442 -32.85 -0.52 22.14
C GLU A 442 -32.45 -1.92 21.67
N ASN A 443 -33.37 -2.86 21.89
CA ASN A 443 -33.28 -4.23 21.41
C ASN A 443 -33.37 -4.24 19.88
N PRO A 444 -32.42 -4.85 19.15
CA PRO A 444 -32.68 -5.21 17.76
C PRO A 444 -33.78 -6.30 17.72
N PRO A 445 -34.68 -6.28 16.71
CA PRO A 445 -35.72 -7.28 16.58
C PRO A 445 -35.09 -8.65 16.32
N SER A 446 -35.46 -9.62 17.16
CA SER A 446 -35.00 -11.00 17.10
C SER A 446 -35.38 -11.69 15.78
N THR A 447 -34.49 -12.55 15.31
CA THR A 447 -34.66 -13.47 14.18
C THR A 447 -35.97 -14.27 14.26
N CYS A 448 -36.78 -14.25 13.21
CA CYS A 448 -38.07 -14.95 13.13
C CYS A 448 -38.01 -16.18 12.20
N ASN A 449 -38.58 -17.30 12.68
CA ASN A 449 -38.77 -18.58 11.97
C ASN A 449 -40.18 -18.68 11.34
N ILE A 450 -40.37 -19.57 10.35
CA ILE A 450 -41.22 -19.33 9.17
C ILE A 450 -42.38 -20.34 8.86
N LEU A 451 -43.65 -19.90 8.60
CA LEU A 451 -44.80 -20.55 7.89
C LEU A 451 -45.75 -19.56 7.10
N VAL A 452 -46.05 -19.75 5.78
CA VAL A 452 -47.18 -19.06 5.10
C VAL A 452 -48.43 -19.92 5.29
N HIS A 453 -49.51 -19.37 5.84
CA HIS A 453 -50.78 -20.09 5.99
C HIS A 453 -51.63 -19.98 4.70
N GLU A 454 -52.19 -21.10 4.25
CA GLU A 454 -53.24 -21.13 3.22
C GLU A 454 -54.44 -20.31 3.72
N GLY A 455 -54.77 -19.22 3.01
CA GLY A 455 -55.98 -18.42 3.28
C GLY A 455 -55.78 -16.90 3.35
N SER A 456 -54.55 -16.39 3.41
CA SER A 456 -54.27 -14.94 3.36
C SER A 456 -53.85 -14.48 1.95
N ARG A 457 -54.20 -13.23 1.61
CA ARG A 457 -53.87 -12.58 0.32
C ARG A 457 -52.37 -12.74 0.00
N ARG A 458 -52.05 -13.19 -1.22
CA ARG A 458 -50.65 -13.27 -1.71
C ARG A 458 -50.04 -11.87 -1.78
N PRO A 459 -48.89 -11.60 -1.12
CA PRO A 459 -48.26 -10.29 -1.20
C PRO A 459 -47.76 -10.03 -2.62
N THR A 460 -47.99 -8.83 -3.11
CA THR A 460 -47.60 -8.38 -4.45
C THR A 460 -46.26 -7.65 -4.39
N VAL A 461 -45.25 -8.19 -5.08
CA VAL A 461 -43.91 -7.60 -5.18
C VAL A 461 -43.74 -7.03 -6.59
N PHE A 462 -43.33 -5.77 -6.70
CA PHE A 462 -43.02 -5.14 -7.98
C PHE A 462 -41.50 -4.93 -8.09
N VAL A 463 -40.88 -5.61 -9.04
CA VAL A 463 -39.44 -5.54 -9.32
C VAL A 463 -39.18 -4.55 -10.44
N ILE A 464 -38.34 -3.54 -10.19
CA ILE A 464 -37.98 -2.51 -11.15
C ILE A 464 -36.46 -2.50 -11.28
N ASP A 465 -35.98 -2.97 -12.42
CA ASP A 465 -34.55 -3.03 -12.77
C ASP A 465 -34.47 -2.97 -14.31
N ASP A 466 -33.47 -2.34 -14.91
CA ASP A 466 -33.37 -2.26 -16.38
C ASP A 466 -32.84 -3.57 -17.00
N ASP A 467 -32.14 -4.40 -16.22
CA ASP A 467 -31.62 -5.70 -16.63
C ASP A 467 -32.71 -6.79 -16.58
N SER A 468 -33.10 -7.30 -17.76
CA SER A 468 -34.10 -8.38 -17.87
C SER A 468 -33.70 -9.70 -17.19
N VAL A 469 -32.40 -9.99 -17.13
CA VAL A 469 -31.88 -11.20 -16.48
C VAL A 469 -32.01 -11.08 -14.98
N HIS A 470 -31.70 -9.90 -14.42
CA HIS A 470 -31.86 -9.66 -12.98
C HIS A 470 -33.34 -9.71 -12.56
N ARG A 471 -34.24 -9.12 -13.37
CA ARG A 471 -35.70 -9.24 -13.16
C ARG A 471 -36.16 -10.69 -13.19
N GLY A 472 -35.74 -11.46 -14.19
CA GLY A 472 -36.06 -12.89 -14.31
C GLY A 472 -35.58 -13.69 -13.10
N MET A 473 -34.35 -13.46 -12.64
CA MET A 473 -33.79 -14.14 -11.47
C MET A 473 -34.59 -13.85 -10.19
N ILE A 474 -34.95 -12.59 -9.92
CA ILE A 474 -35.76 -12.25 -8.74
C ILE A 474 -37.14 -12.91 -8.82
N ASN A 475 -37.75 -12.96 -10.01
CA ASN A 475 -39.02 -13.65 -10.24
C ASN A 475 -38.91 -15.14 -9.89
N ASP A 476 -37.91 -15.84 -10.46
CA ASP A 476 -37.67 -17.27 -10.23
C ASP A 476 -37.38 -17.59 -8.75
N ILE A 477 -36.78 -16.65 -8.02
CA ILE A 477 -36.47 -16.80 -6.59
C ILE A 477 -37.71 -16.64 -5.73
N LEU A 478 -38.53 -15.62 -5.97
CA LEU A 478 -39.63 -15.23 -5.08
C LEU A 478 -40.95 -15.96 -5.41
N GLU A 479 -41.20 -16.34 -6.67
CA GLU A 479 -42.45 -17.02 -7.08
C GLU A 479 -42.69 -18.33 -6.30
N PRO A 480 -41.67 -19.19 -6.08
CA PRO A 480 -41.80 -20.39 -5.25
C PRO A 480 -42.23 -20.13 -3.80
N PHE A 481 -42.06 -18.91 -3.28
CA PHE A 481 -42.49 -18.54 -1.92
C PHE A 481 -43.92 -17.98 -1.87
N GLY A 482 -44.67 -18.03 -2.99
CA GLY A 482 -46.09 -17.65 -3.05
C GLY A 482 -46.35 -16.16 -3.25
N PHE A 483 -45.32 -15.37 -3.58
CA PHE A 483 -45.46 -13.97 -3.97
C PHE A 483 -46.06 -13.83 -5.36
N LEU A 484 -46.86 -12.78 -5.55
CA LEU A 484 -47.34 -12.38 -6.88
C LEU A 484 -46.41 -11.28 -7.40
N ILE A 485 -45.70 -11.54 -8.49
CA ILE A 485 -44.58 -10.69 -8.92
C ILE A 485 -44.92 -9.97 -10.22
N TYR A 486 -44.72 -8.67 -10.22
CA TYR A 486 -44.73 -7.83 -11.41
C TYR A 486 -43.33 -7.28 -11.66
N SER A 487 -43.03 -6.95 -12.91
CA SER A 487 -41.71 -6.46 -13.30
C SER A 487 -41.81 -5.33 -14.30
N ALA A 488 -40.99 -4.28 -14.14
CA ALA A 488 -40.90 -3.16 -15.08
C ALA A 488 -39.43 -2.88 -15.43
N GLY A 489 -39.15 -2.53 -16.68
CA GLY A 489 -37.81 -2.20 -17.17
C GLY A 489 -37.42 -0.73 -16.96
N SER A 490 -38.34 0.11 -16.51
CA SER A 490 -38.08 1.53 -16.26
C SER A 490 -38.97 2.11 -15.16
N GLY A 491 -38.54 3.22 -14.56
CA GLY A 491 -39.36 3.94 -13.58
C GLY A 491 -40.67 4.49 -14.16
N GLN A 492 -40.69 4.84 -15.44
CA GLN A 492 -41.89 5.34 -16.11
C GLN A 492 -42.96 4.24 -16.23
N GLU A 493 -42.56 3.07 -16.71
CA GLU A 493 -43.42 1.88 -16.82
C GLU A 493 -43.93 1.45 -15.44
N CYS A 494 -43.08 1.54 -14.39
CA CYS A 494 -43.50 1.32 -13.02
C CYS A 494 -44.63 2.27 -12.58
N LEU A 495 -44.51 3.57 -12.86
CA LEU A 495 -45.53 4.55 -12.47
C LEU A 495 -46.85 4.36 -13.22
N GLU A 496 -46.81 3.95 -14.49
CA GLU A 496 -48.01 3.64 -15.29
C GLU A 496 -48.74 2.41 -14.73
N ILE A 497 -48.01 1.35 -14.42
CA ILE A 497 -48.57 0.10 -13.90
C ILE A 497 -49.05 0.28 -12.45
N ALA A 498 -48.25 0.94 -11.60
CA ALA A 498 -48.55 1.11 -10.17
C ALA A 498 -49.83 1.90 -9.89
N GLN A 499 -50.34 2.70 -10.85
CA GLN A 499 -51.61 3.41 -10.71
C GLN A 499 -52.83 2.48 -10.70
N HIS A 500 -52.71 1.29 -11.28
CA HIS A 500 -53.84 0.39 -11.52
C HIS A 500 -53.89 -0.82 -10.59
N MET A 501 -52.95 -0.93 -9.64
CA MET A 501 -52.81 -2.11 -8.78
C MET A 501 -52.23 -1.77 -7.41
N HIS A 502 -52.60 -2.56 -6.41
CA HIS A 502 -52.05 -2.44 -5.06
C HIS A 502 -50.77 -3.28 -4.93
N ILE A 503 -49.69 -2.63 -4.50
CA ILE A 503 -48.35 -3.22 -4.42
C ILE A 503 -47.91 -3.19 -2.96
N ASP A 504 -47.56 -4.34 -2.41
CA ASP A 504 -47.12 -4.47 -1.02
C ASP A 504 -45.64 -4.09 -0.90
N ILE A 505 -44.81 -4.49 -1.88
CA ILE A 505 -43.36 -4.25 -1.89
C ILE A 505 -42.91 -3.76 -3.27
N PHE A 506 -42.13 -2.67 -3.29
CA PHE A 506 -41.34 -2.25 -4.45
C PHE A 506 -39.88 -2.62 -4.23
N LEU A 507 -39.29 -3.37 -5.17
CA LEU A 507 -37.86 -3.63 -5.27
C LEU A 507 -37.30 -2.76 -6.40
N ILE A 508 -36.58 -1.68 -6.06
CA ILE A 508 -36.19 -0.64 -7.04
C ILE A 508 -34.68 -0.62 -7.19
N ASP A 509 -34.17 -0.82 -8.41
CA ASP A 509 -32.80 -0.49 -8.73
C ASP A 509 -32.57 1.03 -8.79
N ILE A 510 -31.47 1.51 -8.21
CA ILE A 510 -31.12 2.93 -8.26
C ILE A 510 -30.67 3.34 -9.66
N ASN A 511 -29.83 2.51 -10.29
CA ASN A 511 -29.11 2.89 -11.49
C ASN A 511 -29.88 2.52 -12.77
N MET A 512 -31.03 3.14 -12.96
CA MET A 512 -31.84 2.97 -14.16
C MET A 512 -31.69 4.16 -15.13
N PRO A 513 -31.68 3.92 -16.45
CA PRO A 513 -31.67 4.98 -17.45
C PRO A 513 -32.98 5.79 -17.46
N GLY A 514 -32.86 7.10 -17.67
CA GLY A 514 -34.01 8.02 -17.66
C GLY A 514 -34.34 8.47 -16.24
N MET A 515 -35.27 7.76 -15.58
CA MET A 515 -35.69 8.05 -14.20
C MET A 515 -34.90 7.18 -13.22
N ASN A 516 -34.14 7.81 -12.33
CA ASN A 516 -33.35 7.10 -11.31
C ASN A 516 -34.29 6.51 -10.23
N GLY A 517 -33.91 5.38 -9.61
CA GLY A 517 -34.69 4.74 -8.54
C GLY A 517 -35.03 5.65 -7.36
N TRP A 518 -34.20 6.64 -7.01
CA TRP A 518 -34.53 7.63 -5.98
C TRP A 518 -35.63 8.61 -6.40
N GLU A 519 -35.65 8.99 -7.68
CA GLU A 519 -36.71 9.84 -8.23
C GLU A 519 -38.03 9.06 -8.26
N LEU A 520 -37.97 7.79 -8.67
CA LEU A 520 -39.11 6.88 -8.64
C LEU A 520 -39.66 6.72 -7.21
N ALA A 521 -38.80 6.47 -6.21
CA ALA A 521 -39.22 6.35 -4.81
C ALA A 521 -39.91 7.62 -4.30
N ARG A 522 -39.40 8.81 -4.65
CA ARG A 522 -40.06 10.10 -4.34
C ARG A 522 -41.44 10.22 -4.98
N HIS A 523 -41.57 9.81 -6.24
CA HIS A 523 -42.86 9.80 -6.92
C HIS A 523 -43.84 8.84 -6.26
N LEU A 524 -43.43 7.60 -5.99
CA LEU A 524 -44.26 6.58 -5.34
C LEU A 524 -44.75 7.01 -3.95
N ARG A 525 -43.87 7.63 -3.14
CA ARG A 525 -44.24 8.19 -1.83
C ARG A 525 -45.22 9.36 -1.94
N LYS A 526 -45.12 10.20 -2.97
CA LYS A 526 -45.98 11.39 -3.13
C LYS A 526 -47.35 11.11 -3.75
N SER A 527 -47.47 10.18 -4.70
CA SER A 527 -48.64 10.16 -5.61
C SER A 527 -49.52 8.92 -5.55
N ILE A 528 -49.01 7.73 -5.20
CA ILE A 528 -49.72 6.47 -5.52
C ILE A 528 -49.85 5.52 -4.33
N ASN A 529 -48.79 5.30 -3.53
CA ASN A 529 -48.72 4.17 -2.60
C ASN A 529 -47.88 4.50 -1.35
N HIS A 530 -48.32 5.48 -0.56
CA HIS A 530 -47.56 6.02 0.57
C HIS A 530 -47.17 4.94 1.61
N ASN A 531 -47.99 3.90 1.77
CA ASN A 531 -47.81 2.84 2.78
C ASN A 531 -47.07 1.59 2.27
N SER A 532 -46.74 1.49 0.98
CA SER A 532 -46.04 0.31 0.45
C SER A 532 -44.60 0.28 0.94
N THR A 533 -44.07 -0.92 1.15
CA THR A 533 -42.65 -1.09 1.48
C THR A 533 -41.82 -0.80 0.25
N ILE A 534 -40.83 0.09 0.36
CA ILE A 534 -39.86 0.38 -0.70
C ILE A 534 -38.49 -0.14 -0.27
N LEU A 535 -38.03 -1.17 -0.98
CA LEU A 535 -36.70 -1.75 -0.86
C LEU A 535 -35.87 -1.30 -2.05
N VAL A 536 -34.73 -0.68 -1.77
CA VAL A 536 -33.86 -0.17 -2.82
C VAL A 536 -32.68 -1.12 -3.02
N ILE A 537 -32.39 -1.48 -4.26
CA ILE A 537 -31.26 -2.31 -4.65
C ILE A 537 -30.18 -1.39 -5.21
N SER A 538 -28.98 -1.42 -4.65
CA SER A 538 -27.88 -0.53 -5.07
C SER A 538 -26.54 -1.24 -5.17
N ALA A 539 -25.73 -0.88 -6.16
CA ALA A 539 -24.31 -1.25 -6.23
C ALA A 539 -23.45 -0.50 -5.19
N ASP A 540 -23.96 0.60 -4.64
CA ASP A 540 -23.31 1.39 -3.60
C ASP A 540 -24.35 1.84 -2.56
N GLU A 541 -24.28 1.31 -1.35
CA GLU A 541 -25.19 1.68 -0.25
C GLU A 541 -25.11 3.17 0.10
N GLN A 542 -24.08 3.87 -0.37
CA GLN A 542 -23.78 5.26 -0.02
C GLN A 542 -24.21 6.28 -1.09
N THR A 543 -25.17 5.98 -1.97
CA THR A 543 -25.74 7.00 -2.88
C THR A 543 -26.55 8.06 -2.10
N SER A 544 -25.82 9.01 -1.52
CA SER A 544 -26.09 10.45 -1.46
C SER A 544 -27.53 10.92 -1.23
N LEU A 545 -28.22 10.34 -0.25
CA LEU A 545 -29.34 11.01 0.40
C LEU A 545 -29.02 11.05 1.89
N GLY A 546 -28.72 12.24 2.41
CA GLY A 546 -28.56 12.51 3.84
C GLY A 546 -29.86 12.25 4.63
N ASN A 547 -30.28 13.20 5.46
CA ASN A 547 -31.40 13.04 6.41
C ASN A 547 -32.78 12.61 5.83
N ASN A 548 -32.95 12.49 4.50
CA ASN A 548 -34.23 12.09 3.87
C ASN A 548 -34.27 10.61 3.43
N ARG A 549 -33.27 9.80 3.78
CA ARG A 549 -33.24 8.36 3.41
C ARG A 549 -34.41 7.58 4.01
N GLU A 550 -34.68 7.79 5.29
CA GLU A 550 -35.73 7.07 6.04
C GLU A 550 -37.14 7.43 5.54
N GLU A 551 -37.32 8.62 4.95
CA GLU A 551 -38.60 9.05 4.37
C GLU A 551 -38.89 8.36 3.03
N LEU A 552 -37.86 7.97 2.27
CA LEU A 552 -37.99 7.51 0.89
C LEU A 552 -37.94 5.99 0.74
N CYS A 553 -37.15 5.29 1.55
CA CYS A 553 -37.02 3.84 1.49
C CYS A 553 -37.06 3.21 2.89
N ASN A 554 -37.63 2.02 2.99
CA ASN A 554 -37.66 1.24 4.23
C ASN A 554 -36.31 0.57 4.50
N SER A 555 -35.64 0.11 3.45
CA SER A 555 -34.30 -0.50 3.57
C SER A 555 -33.58 -0.57 2.22
N ILE A 556 -32.27 -0.83 2.26
CA ILE A 556 -31.37 -0.91 1.11
C ILE A 556 -30.71 -2.29 1.08
N LEU A 557 -30.65 -2.89 -0.10
CA LEU A 557 -29.93 -4.13 -0.41
C LEU A 557 -28.75 -3.82 -1.32
N SER A 558 -27.57 -4.30 -0.95
CA SER A 558 -26.36 -4.21 -1.79
C SER A 558 -26.40 -5.22 -2.94
N LYS A 559 -25.99 -4.81 -4.15
CA LYS A 559 -25.66 -5.72 -5.25
C LYS A 559 -24.25 -6.31 -5.00
N PRO A 560 -24.02 -7.62 -5.23
CA PRO A 560 -24.98 -8.63 -5.69
C PRO A 560 -26.01 -8.97 -4.59
N VAL A 561 -27.29 -9.09 -4.97
CA VAL A 561 -28.38 -9.33 -4.03
C VAL A 561 -28.24 -10.72 -3.40
N SER A 562 -28.04 -10.74 -2.09
CA SER A 562 -28.03 -11.96 -1.29
C SER A 562 -29.47 -12.44 -1.07
N ILE A 563 -29.78 -13.66 -1.53
CA ILE A 563 -31.13 -14.25 -1.40
C ILE A 563 -31.57 -14.33 0.06
N PRO A 564 -30.74 -14.83 1.00
CA PRO A 564 -31.12 -14.85 2.42
C PRO A 564 -31.45 -13.47 2.98
N ASP A 565 -30.66 -12.45 2.61
CA ASP A 565 -30.86 -11.08 3.12
C ASP A 565 -32.12 -10.45 2.52
N LEU A 566 -32.38 -10.68 1.22
CA LEU A 566 -33.61 -10.26 0.55
C LEU A 566 -34.84 -10.86 1.23
N LEU A 567 -34.84 -12.18 1.47
CA LEU A 567 -35.95 -12.88 2.12
C LEU A 567 -36.15 -12.41 3.57
N LEU A 568 -35.06 -12.21 4.32
CA LEU A 568 -35.11 -11.68 5.68
C LEU A 568 -35.76 -10.29 5.71
N LEU A 569 -35.36 -9.41 4.79
CA LEU A 569 -35.83 -8.03 4.74
C LEU A 569 -37.29 -7.93 4.33
N ILE A 570 -37.71 -8.76 3.36
CA ILE A 570 -39.10 -8.92 2.99
C ILE A 570 -39.92 -9.42 4.20
N GLY A 571 -39.40 -10.42 4.94
CA GLY A 571 -40.06 -10.94 6.14
C GLY A 571 -40.22 -9.90 7.25
N GLN A 572 -39.20 -9.07 7.48
CA GLN A 572 -39.23 -7.99 8.49
C GLN A 572 -40.23 -6.89 8.15
N THR A 573 -40.38 -6.56 6.86
CA THR A 573 -41.23 -5.45 6.42
C THR A 573 -42.70 -5.78 6.35
N LEU A 574 -43.06 -7.07 6.27
CA LEU A 574 -44.43 -7.54 6.11
C LEU A 574 -45.17 -7.90 7.41
N ASN A 575 -44.67 -7.52 8.61
CA ASN A 575 -45.32 -7.67 9.92
C ASN A 575 -46.30 -8.87 10.03
N ASN A 576 -45.79 -10.06 10.40
CA ASN A 576 -46.50 -11.35 10.58
C ASN A 576 -46.68 -12.23 9.34
N LEU A 577 -45.82 -12.10 8.31
CA LEU A 577 -45.78 -13.07 7.21
C LEU A 577 -44.47 -13.83 7.22
N THR A 578 -44.57 -15.13 6.99
CA THR A 578 -43.42 -16.03 7.05
C THR A 578 -43.33 -16.90 5.81
N LEU A 579 -42.18 -16.95 5.14
CA LEU A 579 -41.99 -17.45 3.76
C LEU A 579 -41.55 -18.92 3.63
N THR A 580 -42.48 -19.86 3.47
CA THR A 580 -42.14 -21.24 3.08
C THR A 580 -42.06 -21.37 1.57
N GLN A 581 -41.02 -22.04 1.07
CA GLN A 581 -40.96 -22.47 -0.31
C GLN A 581 -42.10 -23.49 -0.51
N ASN A 582 -42.95 -23.30 -1.51
CA ASN A 582 -43.83 -24.35 -2.00
C ASN A 582 -42.92 -25.47 -2.51
N SER A 583 -42.54 -26.38 -1.63
CA SER A 583 -42.17 -27.73 -2.01
C SER A 583 -43.44 -28.39 -2.52
N SER A 584 -43.89 -28.03 -3.72
CA SER A 584 -44.76 -28.87 -4.53
C SER A 584 -43.96 -30.11 -4.97
N LYS A 585 -43.57 -30.93 -4.01
CA LYS A 585 -43.95 -32.34 -4.06
C LYS A 585 -45.42 -32.33 -3.65
N GLU A 586 -46.30 -31.95 -4.57
CA GLU A 586 -47.67 -32.41 -4.49
C GLU A 586 -47.57 -33.94 -4.52
N SER A 587 -47.64 -34.53 -3.34
CA SER A 587 -48.20 -35.86 -3.21
C SER A 587 -49.68 -35.69 -3.50
N HIS A 588 -50.04 -35.53 -4.78
CA HIS A 588 -51.37 -35.89 -5.23
C HIS A 588 -51.55 -37.36 -4.82
N VAL A 589 -52.38 -37.57 -3.82
CA VAL A 589 -52.92 -38.89 -3.52
C VAL A 589 -53.78 -39.20 -4.75
N LEU A 590 -53.35 -40.14 -5.59
CA LEU A 590 -54.15 -40.56 -6.74
C LEU A 590 -55.50 -41.04 -6.20
N HIS A 591 -56.57 -40.33 -6.54
CA HIS A 591 -57.89 -40.64 -6.01
C HIS A 591 -58.60 -41.72 -6.84
N LYS A 592 -58.10 -42.06 -8.05
CA LYS A 592 -58.55 -43.23 -8.82
C LYS A 592 -57.59 -43.59 -9.95
N THR A 593 -57.44 -44.89 -10.23
CA THR A 593 -56.69 -45.39 -11.39
C THR A 593 -57.50 -45.19 -12.68
N LEU A 594 -57.05 -44.25 -13.54
CA LEU A 594 -57.47 -44.18 -14.94
C LEU A 594 -57.20 -45.53 -15.63
N HIS A 595 -58.10 -45.96 -16.51
CA HIS A 595 -57.85 -47.15 -17.32
C HIS A 595 -56.58 -46.96 -18.17
N GLU A 596 -55.73 -47.98 -18.23
CA GLU A 596 -54.44 -47.98 -18.94
C GLU A 596 -54.56 -47.55 -20.42
N LYS A 597 -55.70 -47.86 -21.05
CA LYS A 597 -56.03 -47.43 -22.42
C LYS A 597 -56.25 -45.92 -22.54
N ASP A 598 -56.87 -45.29 -21.55
CA ASP A 598 -57.14 -43.86 -21.57
C ASP A 598 -55.87 -43.07 -21.20
N LEU A 599 -55.09 -43.58 -20.25
CA LEU A 599 -53.79 -42.99 -19.87
C LEU A 599 -52.79 -43.00 -21.04
N SER A 600 -52.69 -44.12 -21.76
CA SER A 600 -51.81 -44.23 -22.94
C SER A 600 -52.23 -43.29 -24.08
N GLU A 601 -53.54 -43.12 -24.30
CA GLU A 601 -54.04 -42.18 -25.31
C GLU A 601 -53.88 -40.71 -24.88
N LEU A 602 -54.07 -40.38 -23.59
CA LEU A 602 -53.74 -39.05 -23.04
C LEU A 602 -52.25 -38.72 -23.19
N ARG A 603 -51.34 -39.69 -22.96
CA ARG A 603 -49.90 -39.52 -23.22
C ARG A 603 -49.63 -39.28 -24.71
N ARG A 604 -50.26 -40.04 -25.60
CA ARG A 604 -50.10 -39.85 -27.05
C ARG A 604 -50.54 -38.45 -27.48
N LEU A 605 -51.73 -38.02 -27.03
CA LEU A 605 -52.30 -36.72 -27.36
C LEU A 605 -51.52 -35.55 -26.75
N SER A 606 -50.96 -35.70 -25.54
CA SER A 606 -50.11 -34.68 -24.92
C SER A 606 -48.75 -34.55 -25.61
N ARG A 607 -48.15 -35.66 -26.08
CA ARG A 607 -46.87 -35.63 -26.83
C ARG A 607 -46.97 -34.93 -28.17
N ILE A 608 -48.11 -35.05 -28.84
CA ILE A 608 -48.38 -34.35 -30.11
C ILE A 608 -49.02 -32.96 -29.92
N GLY A 609 -49.23 -32.52 -28.67
CA GLY A 609 -49.79 -31.21 -28.33
C GLY A 609 -51.26 -31.00 -28.76
N HIS A 610 -52.03 -32.08 -28.94
CA HIS A 610 -53.38 -32.00 -29.49
C HIS A 610 -54.44 -31.77 -28.39
N VAL A 611 -54.48 -30.54 -27.85
CA VAL A 611 -55.33 -30.12 -26.73
C VAL A 611 -56.82 -30.45 -26.94
N ALA A 612 -57.36 -30.17 -28.14
CA ALA A 612 -58.76 -30.45 -28.44
C ALA A 612 -59.11 -31.96 -28.37
N GLY A 613 -58.14 -32.84 -28.66
CA GLY A 613 -58.34 -34.28 -28.51
C GLY A 613 -58.27 -34.74 -27.06
N ILE A 614 -57.44 -34.09 -26.24
CA ILE A 614 -57.35 -34.36 -24.81
C ILE A 614 -58.68 -34.04 -24.14
N VAL A 615 -59.24 -32.84 -24.39
CA VAL A 615 -60.54 -32.44 -23.84
C VAL A 615 -61.66 -33.39 -24.29
N ARG A 616 -61.72 -33.76 -25.58
CA ARG A 616 -62.71 -34.74 -26.07
C ARG A 616 -62.57 -36.14 -25.46
N LEU A 617 -61.35 -36.56 -25.13
CA LEU A 617 -61.12 -37.84 -24.46
C LEU A 617 -61.60 -37.77 -23.01
N LEU A 618 -61.30 -36.67 -22.30
CA LEU A 618 -61.79 -36.41 -20.95
C LEU A 618 -63.32 -36.30 -20.90
N ASP A 619 -63.95 -35.75 -21.93
CA ASP A 619 -65.41 -35.66 -22.03
C ASP A 619 -66.09 -37.02 -22.32
N LYS A 620 -65.34 -38.01 -22.84
CA LYS A 620 -65.83 -39.38 -23.02
C LYS A 620 -65.67 -40.24 -21.76
N ILE A 621 -64.81 -39.84 -20.84
CA ILE A 621 -64.63 -40.51 -19.56
C ILE A 621 -65.74 -39.98 -18.65
N ASP A 622 -66.81 -40.77 -18.49
CA ASP A 622 -68.03 -40.40 -17.78
C ASP A 622 -67.83 -40.50 -16.26
N ASP A 623 -66.98 -39.62 -15.71
CA ASP A 623 -66.70 -39.54 -14.27
C ASP A 623 -66.38 -38.08 -13.87
N SER A 624 -67.44 -37.28 -13.66
CA SER A 624 -67.35 -35.83 -13.40
C SER A 624 -66.88 -35.48 -11.97
N ASP A 625 -66.78 -36.46 -11.08
CA ASP A 625 -66.34 -36.28 -9.69
C ASP A 625 -64.84 -36.61 -9.47
N SER A 626 -64.08 -36.90 -10.53
CA SER A 626 -62.65 -37.18 -10.42
C SER A 626 -61.82 -35.89 -10.45
N GLU A 627 -61.20 -35.55 -9.31
CA GLU A 627 -60.25 -34.43 -9.19
C GLU A 627 -59.08 -34.55 -10.20
N ASP A 628 -58.64 -35.77 -10.51
CA ASP A 628 -57.56 -36.04 -11.47
C ASP A 628 -57.97 -35.67 -12.90
N ILE A 629 -59.22 -35.93 -13.30
CA ILE A 629 -59.75 -35.57 -14.63
C ILE A 629 -59.92 -34.05 -14.75
N GLN A 630 -60.37 -33.41 -13.67
CA GLN A 630 -60.50 -31.95 -13.59
C GLN A 630 -59.13 -31.27 -13.73
N LEU A 631 -58.11 -31.80 -13.05
CA LEU A 631 -56.75 -31.28 -13.10
C LEU A 631 -56.12 -31.44 -14.49
N ILE A 632 -56.25 -32.61 -15.12
CA ILE A 632 -55.78 -32.85 -16.49
C ILE A 632 -56.50 -31.90 -17.47
N ARG A 633 -57.81 -31.64 -17.27
CA ARG A 633 -58.61 -30.70 -18.07
C ARG A 633 -58.11 -29.27 -17.91
N ASP A 634 -57.80 -28.82 -16.70
CA ASP A 634 -57.28 -27.48 -16.43
C ASP A 634 -55.89 -27.28 -17.03
N MET A 635 -55.00 -28.26 -16.88
CA MET A 635 -53.66 -28.21 -17.49
C MET A 635 -53.72 -28.17 -19.02
N ALA A 636 -54.65 -28.89 -19.63
CA ALA A 636 -54.88 -28.87 -21.08
C ALA A 636 -55.44 -27.51 -21.54
N ASN A 637 -56.43 -26.96 -20.84
CA ASN A 637 -57.04 -25.67 -21.17
C ASN A 637 -56.08 -24.49 -20.99
N GLN A 638 -55.19 -24.55 -20.00
CA GLN A 638 -54.14 -23.55 -19.77
C GLN A 638 -52.91 -23.73 -20.68
N SER A 639 -52.95 -24.66 -21.64
CA SER A 639 -51.83 -24.97 -22.55
C SER A 639 -50.52 -25.36 -21.85
N GLN A 640 -50.60 -25.91 -20.63
CA GLN A 640 -49.44 -26.32 -19.83
C GLN A 640 -48.96 -27.73 -20.21
N ILE A 641 -48.64 -27.95 -21.50
CA ILE A 641 -48.36 -29.29 -22.06
C ILE A 641 -47.19 -29.98 -21.34
N HIS A 642 -46.14 -29.24 -20.97
CA HIS A 642 -44.98 -29.82 -20.27
C HIS A 642 -45.33 -30.28 -18.84
N LYS A 643 -46.14 -29.51 -18.11
CA LYS A 643 -46.61 -29.92 -16.78
C LYS A 643 -47.55 -31.13 -16.89
N LEU A 644 -48.41 -31.14 -17.91
CA LEU A 644 -49.32 -32.25 -18.18
C LEU A 644 -48.56 -33.55 -18.51
N GLN A 645 -47.51 -33.49 -19.31
CA GLN A 645 -46.66 -34.64 -19.62
C GLN A 645 -45.99 -35.21 -18.36
N ASN A 646 -45.40 -34.34 -17.54
CA ASN A 646 -44.79 -34.74 -16.27
C ASN A 646 -45.80 -35.39 -15.32
N PHE A 647 -47.03 -34.85 -15.26
CA PHE A 647 -48.11 -35.41 -14.45
C PHE A 647 -48.50 -36.82 -14.94
N LEU A 648 -48.74 -37.00 -16.25
CA LEU A 648 -49.11 -38.29 -16.85
C LEU A 648 -47.99 -39.34 -16.79
N ASP A 649 -46.72 -38.92 -16.83
CA ASP A 649 -45.57 -39.81 -16.67
C ASP A 649 -45.43 -40.27 -15.21
N SER A 650 -45.74 -39.41 -14.23
CA SER A 650 -45.72 -39.74 -12.79
C SER A 650 -46.92 -40.59 -12.31
N TYR A 651 -47.94 -40.78 -13.15
CA TYR A 651 -49.20 -41.45 -12.79
C TYR A 651 -49.04 -42.96 -12.55
N GLU A 652 -48.05 -43.63 -13.18
CA GLU A 652 -47.76 -45.07 -13.02
C GLU A 652 -46.77 -45.38 -11.90
N GLU A 653 -45.87 -44.44 -11.55
CA GLU A 653 -44.89 -44.64 -10.48
C GLU A 653 -45.54 -44.66 -9.07
N ARG A 654 -46.84 -44.32 -8.98
CA ARG A 654 -47.59 -44.17 -7.72
C ARG A 654 -48.93 -44.92 -7.68
N SER A 655 -49.32 -45.62 -8.75
CA SER A 655 -50.56 -46.43 -8.82
C SER A 655 -50.37 -47.87 -8.38
#